data_AF-A0A453PRT2-F1
#
_entry.id   AF-A0A453PRT2-F1
#
_cell.length_a   1.000
_cell.length_b   1.000
_cell.length_c   1.000
_cell.angle_alpha   90.00
_cell.angle_beta   90.00
_cell.angle_gamma   90.00
#
_symmetry.space_group_name_H-M   'P 1'
#
loop_
_entity.id
_entity.type
_entity.pdbx_description
1 polymer ?
#
loop_
_entity_poly.entity_id
_entity_poly.type
_entity_poly.pdbx_seq_one_letter_code
_entity_poly.pdbx_strand_id
1 'polypeptide(L)'
;SFWRKRKVAMLFQHYKQATIAIQCAWRQKLARRELRKLRMTANEAGALREAKNKLEKKLDDLTLRLTLERRMRAAGEETKLVEISKRDKIIETLSAECAAAKLSARSEHDKNLILQRQLDDSLREISMLRSNKILKAEEENENSNLKNIVESLSEKNSLLENELSTARKNSDDTMEKLKDVEGKCTRLQQNLDKLQEKLTNLENENHVLRQKAFSITPKPLPEKFANSTGLTNSEQKRTFETPPPTKYPSPIQHSTGSRRARLPVERHEGNHEILLSCIKENLGFKDGKPVAACIIYRCLLHWRAFESERTAIFDHVIEAINDVLKAKEADGRLPYWLSNTSALLCLLQKNLRSNGFFGTPSRRSAGGLGGKLAQLAGRGDTAQVDARYPAILFKQQLTACVEKIFGQLRDNLKKEISPLLSLCIQAPKSTRPGKAPKAPGVSAQQPSNSHWDNIVSFLNLLMDTLRENHVPSFFIRKLITQLFSFVNIQLFNSLLLRRECCTFSNGEYVKAGLSLLEKWITDVSEEFAGTSWHELNYIRQAVGFLVIHQKRKKTLEEISQDLCPSLSLRQIYRICSMYWDDKYNTQGISNEVVAAMREMVNKDTQNLASNSFLLDDDLSIPFSTEDLSIAIPAIDYADVELPESLHHYPSAQFLLTAS
;
A
#
# COMPACT_ATOMS: atom_id res chain seq x y z
N SER A 1 -60.69 23.72 -121.51
CA SER A 1 -59.33 23.31 -121.09
C SER A 1 -59.39 22.51 -119.78
N PHE A 2 -59.19 21.19 -119.85
CA PHE A 2 -59.32 20.27 -118.71
C PHE A 2 -57.97 20.03 -117.98
N TRP A 3 -56.89 19.87 -118.75
CA TRP A 3 -55.55 19.55 -118.24
C TRP A 3 -55.02 20.57 -117.22
N ARG A 4 -55.20 21.88 -117.46
CA ARG A 4 -54.78 22.94 -116.50
C ARG A 4 -55.50 22.80 -115.15
N LYS A 5 -56.81 22.50 -115.14
CA LYS A 5 -57.56 22.24 -113.90
C LYS A 5 -57.02 21.01 -113.15
N ARG A 6 -56.76 19.90 -113.87
CA ARG A 6 -56.20 18.67 -113.26
C ARG A 6 -54.78 18.88 -112.69
N LYS A 7 -53.93 19.67 -113.36
CA LYS A 7 -52.59 20.02 -112.84
C LYS A 7 -52.66 20.86 -111.56
N VAL A 8 -53.53 21.88 -111.51
CA VAL A 8 -53.74 22.70 -110.29
C VAL A 8 -54.30 21.85 -109.14
N ALA A 9 -55.29 20.98 -109.40
CA ALA A 9 -55.84 20.08 -108.39
C ALA A 9 -54.78 19.12 -107.81
N MET A 10 -53.95 18.53 -108.68
CA MET A 10 -52.83 17.66 -108.26
C MET A 10 -51.83 18.42 -107.38
N LEU A 11 -51.41 19.62 -107.78
CA LEU A 11 -50.48 20.45 -107.00
C LEU A 11 -51.10 20.83 -105.64
N PHE A 12 -52.35 21.27 -105.61
CA PHE A 12 -53.06 21.58 -104.36
C PHE A 12 -53.14 20.36 -103.42
N GLN A 13 -53.43 19.17 -103.97
CA GLN A 13 -53.49 17.93 -103.19
C GLN A 13 -52.11 17.52 -102.65
N HIS A 14 -51.04 17.71 -103.43
CA HIS A 14 -49.66 17.49 -102.99
C HIS A 14 -49.25 18.50 -101.89
N TYR A 15 -49.53 19.80 -102.06
CA TYR A 15 -49.31 20.81 -101.01
C TYR A 15 -50.10 20.51 -99.74
N LYS A 16 -51.35 20.04 -99.86
CA LYS A 16 -52.17 19.61 -98.71
C LYS A 16 -51.53 18.42 -97.98
N GLN A 17 -51.06 17.41 -98.71
CA GLN A 17 -50.35 16.25 -98.14
C GLN A 17 -49.04 16.65 -97.47
N ALA A 18 -48.21 17.46 -98.12
CA ALA A 18 -46.95 17.97 -97.55
C ALA A 18 -47.19 18.81 -96.29
N THR A 19 -48.20 19.68 -96.30
CA THR A 19 -48.59 20.49 -95.13
C THR A 19 -49.03 19.60 -93.96
N ILE A 20 -49.85 18.57 -94.21
CA ILE A 20 -50.27 17.61 -93.19
C ILE A 20 -49.04 16.85 -92.64
N ALA A 21 -48.14 16.38 -93.51
CA ALA A 21 -46.92 15.68 -93.10
C ALA A 21 -46.02 16.55 -92.21
N ILE A 22 -45.79 17.81 -92.58
CA ILE A 22 -45.00 18.78 -91.80
C ILE A 22 -45.68 19.05 -90.44
N GLN A 23 -46.99 19.28 -90.41
CA GLN A 23 -47.71 19.47 -89.15
C GLN A 23 -47.65 18.22 -88.24
N CYS A 24 -47.78 17.02 -88.80
CA CYS A 24 -47.69 15.77 -88.04
C CYS A 24 -46.27 15.54 -87.51
N ALA A 25 -45.24 15.79 -88.31
CA ALA A 25 -43.84 15.75 -87.85
C ALA A 25 -43.57 16.78 -86.74
N TRP A 26 -44.14 17.98 -86.83
CA TRP A 26 -44.02 19.01 -85.79
C TRP A 26 -44.73 18.60 -84.49
N ARG A 27 -45.98 18.11 -84.57
CA ARG A 27 -46.71 17.55 -83.41
C ARG A 27 -45.94 16.40 -82.76
N GLN A 28 -45.38 15.48 -83.56
CA GLN A 28 -44.54 14.39 -83.05
C GLN A 28 -43.24 14.90 -82.39
N LYS A 29 -42.60 15.93 -82.95
CA LYS A 29 -41.40 16.56 -82.36
C LYS A 29 -41.70 17.22 -81.02
N LEU A 30 -42.84 17.90 -80.89
CA LEU A 30 -43.30 18.48 -79.62
C LEU A 30 -43.61 17.39 -78.58
N ALA A 31 -44.45 16.41 -78.92
CA ALA A 31 -44.78 15.29 -78.03
C ALA A 31 -43.54 14.50 -77.56
N ARG A 32 -42.54 14.30 -78.44
CA ARG A 32 -41.24 13.70 -78.07
C ARG A 32 -40.41 14.58 -77.13
N ARG A 33 -40.49 15.92 -77.24
CA ARG A 33 -39.82 16.85 -76.31
C ARG A 33 -40.50 16.86 -74.94
N GLU A 34 -41.82 16.81 -74.93
CA GLU A 34 -42.65 16.76 -73.71
C GLU A 34 -42.48 15.43 -72.96
N LEU A 35 -42.56 14.29 -73.66
CA LEU A 35 -42.28 12.97 -73.08
C LEU A 35 -40.86 12.88 -72.48
N ARG A 36 -39.86 13.55 -73.08
CA ARG A 36 -38.50 13.63 -72.51
C ARG A 36 -38.50 14.44 -71.20
N LYS A 37 -39.19 15.59 -71.13
CA LYS A 37 -39.34 16.35 -69.88
C LYS A 37 -40.00 15.51 -68.79
N LEU A 38 -41.14 14.89 -69.10
CA LEU A 38 -41.91 14.07 -68.14
C LEU A 38 -41.12 12.85 -67.64
N ARG A 39 -40.25 12.26 -68.48
CA ARG A 39 -39.33 11.19 -68.04
C ARG A 39 -38.24 11.70 -67.11
N MET A 40 -37.66 12.88 -67.35
CA MET A 40 -36.68 13.47 -66.44
C MET A 40 -37.31 13.76 -65.07
N THR A 41 -38.45 14.44 -65.03
CA THR A 41 -39.14 14.76 -63.75
C THR A 41 -39.63 13.51 -63.01
N ALA A 42 -40.02 12.45 -63.73
CA ALA A 42 -40.34 11.15 -63.11
C ALA A 42 -39.11 10.46 -62.50
N ASN A 43 -37.96 10.49 -63.19
CA ASN A 43 -36.70 9.94 -62.68
C ASN A 43 -36.20 10.73 -61.46
N GLU A 44 -36.27 12.06 -61.52
CA GLU A 44 -35.92 12.98 -60.42
C GLU A 44 -36.81 12.73 -59.19
N ALA A 45 -38.14 12.61 -59.38
CA ALA A 45 -39.07 12.24 -58.31
C ALA A 45 -38.80 10.84 -57.72
N GLY A 46 -38.34 9.90 -58.55
CA GLY A 46 -37.87 8.58 -58.09
C GLY A 46 -36.64 8.67 -57.19
N ALA A 47 -35.60 9.38 -57.64
CA ALA A 47 -34.38 9.60 -56.88
C ALA A 47 -34.62 10.36 -55.57
N LEU A 48 -35.50 11.37 -55.58
CA LEU A 48 -35.93 12.10 -54.36
C LEU A 48 -36.69 11.19 -53.39
N ARG A 49 -37.55 10.29 -53.89
CA ARG A 49 -38.25 9.30 -53.05
C ARG A 49 -37.27 8.30 -52.42
N GLU A 50 -36.29 7.82 -53.18
CA GLU A 50 -35.23 6.98 -52.62
C GLU A 50 -34.40 7.71 -51.55
N ALA A 51 -34.01 8.96 -51.80
CA ALA A 51 -33.27 9.78 -50.84
C ALA A 51 -34.09 10.00 -49.55
N LYS A 52 -35.38 10.32 -49.68
CA LYS A 52 -36.32 10.42 -48.56
C LYS A 52 -36.39 9.12 -47.76
N ASN A 53 -36.65 7.98 -48.41
CA ASN A 53 -36.72 6.67 -47.76
C ASN A 53 -35.39 6.27 -47.08
N LYS A 54 -34.24 6.70 -47.62
CA LYS A 54 -32.90 6.50 -47.02
C LYS A 54 -32.66 7.42 -45.81
N LEU A 55 -33.21 8.62 -45.80
CA LEU A 55 -33.15 9.56 -44.67
C LEU A 55 -34.11 9.16 -43.54
N GLU A 56 -35.33 8.71 -43.86
CA GLU A 56 -36.31 8.21 -42.88
C GLU A 56 -35.73 7.04 -42.08
N LYS A 57 -35.18 6.02 -42.77
CA LYS A 57 -34.51 4.89 -42.09
C LYS A 57 -33.32 5.30 -41.21
N LYS A 58 -32.60 6.38 -41.55
CA LYS A 58 -31.53 6.94 -40.70
C LYS A 58 -32.09 7.69 -39.50
N LEU A 59 -33.21 8.40 -39.66
CA LEU A 59 -33.90 9.08 -38.57
C LEU A 59 -34.47 8.07 -37.56
N ASP A 60 -35.04 6.97 -38.04
CA ASP A 60 -35.54 5.86 -37.21
C ASP A 60 -34.41 5.22 -36.40
N ASP A 61 -33.29 4.87 -37.05
CA ASP A 61 -32.09 4.30 -36.43
C ASP A 61 -31.47 5.25 -35.39
N LEU A 62 -31.32 6.54 -35.71
CA LEU A 62 -30.84 7.54 -34.76
C LEU A 62 -31.80 7.76 -33.59
N THR A 63 -33.11 7.69 -33.81
CA THR A 63 -34.13 7.81 -32.76
C THR A 63 -34.12 6.58 -31.83
N LEU A 64 -33.94 5.39 -32.39
CA LEU A 64 -33.75 4.15 -31.62
C LEU A 64 -32.48 4.24 -30.76
N ARG A 65 -31.34 4.64 -31.34
CA ARG A 65 -30.08 4.81 -30.60
C ARG A 65 -30.22 5.84 -29.48
N LEU A 66 -30.81 7.00 -29.74
CA LEU A 66 -31.01 8.06 -28.75
C LEU A 66 -31.94 7.61 -27.61
N THR A 67 -32.98 6.83 -27.88
CA THR A 67 -33.89 6.32 -26.84
C THR A 67 -33.25 5.19 -26.02
N LEU A 68 -32.43 4.33 -26.63
CA LEU A 68 -31.61 3.34 -25.90
C LEU A 68 -30.55 4.02 -25.03
N GLU A 69 -29.82 5.00 -25.56
CA GLU A 69 -28.78 5.73 -24.82
C GLU A 69 -29.38 6.49 -23.62
N ARG A 70 -30.54 7.15 -23.79
CA ARG A 70 -31.29 7.78 -22.69
C ARG A 70 -31.67 6.78 -21.59
N ARG A 71 -32.11 5.56 -21.94
CA ARG A 71 -32.40 4.50 -20.96
C ARG A 71 -31.14 4.02 -20.24
N MET A 72 -30.03 3.84 -20.95
CA MET A 72 -28.76 3.45 -20.35
C MET A 72 -28.22 4.53 -19.40
N ARG A 73 -28.35 5.81 -19.76
CA ARG A 73 -27.99 6.93 -18.86
C ARG A 73 -28.88 6.97 -17.62
N ALA A 74 -30.20 6.86 -17.77
CA ALA A 74 -31.12 6.83 -16.63
C ALA A 74 -30.85 5.66 -15.66
N ALA A 75 -30.63 4.44 -16.16
CA ALA A 75 -30.24 3.29 -15.32
C ALA A 75 -28.86 3.48 -14.67
N GLY A 76 -27.92 4.13 -15.39
CA GLY A 76 -26.61 4.52 -14.88
C GLY A 76 -26.64 5.66 -13.85
N GLU A 77 -27.73 6.44 -13.79
CA GLU A 77 -27.98 7.47 -12.78
C GLU A 77 -28.69 6.87 -11.55
N GLU A 78 -29.68 5.99 -11.75
CA GLU A 78 -30.37 5.25 -10.69
C GLU A 78 -29.40 4.36 -9.88
N THR A 79 -28.53 3.61 -10.55
CA THR A 79 -27.48 2.81 -9.89
C THR A 79 -26.50 3.68 -9.08
N LYS A 80 -26.10 4.85 -9.59
CA LYS A 80 -25.28 5.81 -8.84
C LYS A 80 -26.01 6.37 -7.61
N LEU A 81 -27.30 6.68 -7.71
CA LEU A 81 -28.10 7.13 -6.56
C LEU A 81 -28.20 6.04 -5.47
N VAL A 82 -28.36 4.78 -5.87
CA VAL A 82 -28.32 3.63 -4.94
C VAL A 82 -26.94 3.47 -4.30
N GLU A 83 -25.84 3.65 -5.03
CA GLU A 83 -24.49 3.66 -4.44
C GLU A 83 -24.26 4.84 -3.50
N ILE A 84 -24.71 6.04 -3.86
CA ILE A 84 -24.59 7.25 -3.03
C ILE A 84 -25.34 7.02 -1.70
N SER A 85 -26.60 6.57 -1.75
CA SER A 85 -27.37 6.25 -0.53
C SER A 85 -26.72 5.15 0.34
N LYS A 86 -25.97 4.23 -0.25
CA LYS A 86 -25.15 3.25 0.50
C LYS A 86 -23.92 3.90 1.14
N ARG A 87 -23.20 4.76 0.41
CA ARG A 87 -22.04 5.51 0.92
C ARG A 87 -22.45 6.45 2.06
N ASP A 88 -23.56 7.18 1.92
CA ASP A 88 -24.07 8.11 2.92
C ASP A 88 -24.38 7.40 4.25
N LYS A 89 -25.01 6.22 4.21
CA LYS A 89 -25.29 5.40 5.41
C LYS A 89 -24.01 4.87 6.08
N ILE A 90 -22.98 4.55 5.29
CA ILE A 90 -21.66 4.16 5.81
C ILE A 90 -20.96 5.36 6.45
N ILE A 91 -21.06 6.55 5.86
CA ILE A 91 -20.52 7.79 6.43
C ILE A 91 -21.26 8.16 7.74
N GLU A 92 -22.59 8.03 7.78
CA GLU A 92 -23.42 8.28 8.96
C GLU A 92 -23.03 7.35 10.13
N THR A 93 -22.97 6.04 9.88
CA THR A 93 -22.55 5.04 10.90
C THR A 93 -21.11 5.27 11.40
N LEU A 94 -20.14 5.47 10.50
CA LEU A 94 -18.76 5.79 10.89
C LEU A 94 -18.65 7.14 11.64
N SER A 95 -19.53 8.11 11.34
CA SER A 95 -19.56 9.38 12.07
C SER A 95 -20.08 9.21 13.51
N ALA A 96 -21.06 8.33 13.72
CA ALA A 96 -21.59 7.98 15.03
C ALA A 96 -20.56 7.21 15.86
N GLU A 97 -19.88 6.23 15.27
CA GLU A 97 -18.75 5.51 15.89
C GLU A 97 -17.62 6.48 16.28
N CYS A 98 -17.25 7.41 15.38
CA CYS A 98 -16.24 8.43 15.66
C CYS A 98 -16.67 9.39 16.79
N ALA A 99 -17.96 9.74 16.89
CA ALA A 99 -18.49 10.54 17.98
C ALA A 99 -18.45 9.78 19.32
N ALA A 100 -18.85 8.50 19.34
CA ALA A 100 -18.77 7.64 20.52
C ALA A 100 -17.32 7.45 21.00
N ALA A 101 -16.39 7.20 20.07
CA ALA A 101 -14.96 7.09 20.37
C ALA A 101 -14.38 8.40 20.95
N LYS A 102 -14.78 9.57 20.43
CA LYS A 102 -14.40 10.88 20.97
C LYS A 102 -14.96 11.14 22.38
N LEU A 103 -16.17 10.67 22.69
CA LEU A 103 -16.74 10.76 24.04
C LEU A 103 -16.02 9.84 25.03
N SER A 104 -15.72 8.60 24.61
CA SER A 104 -14.92 7.66 25.40
C SER A 104 -13.51 8.22 25.70
N ALA A 105 -12.81 8.71 24.68
CA ALA A 105 -11.48 9.30 24.83
C ALA A 105 -11.47 10.55 25.75
N ARG A 106 -12.54 11.36 25.75
CA ARG A 106 -12.72 12.46 26.71
C ARG A 106 -12.89 11.95 28.13
N SER A 107 -13.76 10.95 28.35
CA SER A 107 -13.95 10.35 29.68
C SER A 107 -12.64 9.77 30.25
N GLU A 108 -11.84 9.10 29.43
CA GLU A 108 -10.51 8.63 29.86
C GLU A 108 -9.53 9.78 30.12
N HIS A 109 -9.56 10.86 29.32
CA HIS A 109 -8.74 12.04 29.58
C HIS A 109 -9.12 12.72 30.91
N ASP A 110 -10.42 12.88 31.20
CA ASP A 110 -10.91 13.46 32.45
C ASP A 110 -10.53 12.62 33.67
N LYS A 111 -10.59 11.28 33.57
CA LYS A 111 -10.08 10.36 34.60
C LYS A 111 -8.58 10.54 34.83
N ASN A 112 -7.79 10.60 33.75
CA ASN A 112 -6.34 10.81 33.86
C ASN A 112 -5.99 12.17 34.48
N LEU A 113 -6.77 13.22 34.20
CA LEU A 113 -6.60 14.54 34.82
C LEU A 113 -6.91 14.51 36.33
N ILE A 114 -7.87 13.70 36.78
CA ILE A 114 -8.14 13.48 38.20
C ILE A 114 -6.99 12.71 38.86
N LEU A 115 -6.52 11.62 38.25
CA LEU A 115 -5.39 10.83 38.75
C LEU A 115 -4.10 11.65 38.83
N GLN A 116 -3.84 12.53 37.85
CA GLN A 116 -2.69 13.43 37.86
C GLN A 116 -2.77 14.45 39.01
N ARG A 117 -3.94 15.04 39.27
CA ARG A 117 -4.14 15.94 40.43
C ARG A 117 -3.89 15.23 41.75
N GLN A 118 -4.40 14.00 41.90
CA GLN A 118 -4.15 13.17 43.09
C GLN A 118 -2.66 12.88 43.28
N LEU A 119 -1.94 12.59 42.19
CA LEU A 119 -0.48 12.41 42.22
C LEU A 119 0.24 13.71 42.63
N ASP A 120 -0.16 14.86 42.09
CA ASP A 120 0.40 16.17 42.44
C ASP A 120 0.10 16.57 43.91
N ASP A 121 -1.07 16.18 44.44
CA ASP A 121 -1.45 16.36 45.85
C ASP A 121 -0.55 15.49 46.75
N SER A 122 -0.40 14.19 46.45
CA SER A 122 0.50 13.30 47.19
C SER A 122 1.98 13.71 47.09
N LEU A 123 2.42 14.24 45.95
CA LEU A 123 3.79 14.78 45.82
C LEU A 123 4.00 16.04 46.67
N ARG A 124 2.98 16.91 46.78
CA ARG A 124 3.01 18.06 47.71
C ARG A 124 3.02 17.60 49.16
N GLU A 125 2.23 16.59 49.54
CA GLU A 125 2.26 15.99 50.88
C GLU A 125 3.63 15.40 51.22
N ILE A 126 4.21 14.58 50.33
CA ILE A 126 5.56 14.02 50.49
C ILE A 126 6.61 15.12 50.63
N SER A 127 6.47 16.23 49.89
CA SER A 127 7.37 17.39 50.00
C SER A 127 7.25 18.08 51.38
N MET A 128 6.03 18.33 51.85
CA MET A 128 5.77 18.92 53.17
C MET A 128 6.25 18.01 54.31
N LEU A 129 6.03 16.70 54.22
CA LEU A 129 6.52 15.72 55.20
C LEU A 129 8.07 15.66 55.23
N ARG A 130 8.74 15.78 54.08
CA ARG A 130 10.20 15.90 54.02
C ARG A 130 10.69 17.20 54.65
N SER A 131 10.07 18.33 54.32
CA SER A 131 10.40 19.65 54.90
C SER A 131 10.24 19.64 56.43
N ASN A 132 9.12 19.14 56.94
CA ASN A 132 8.86 19.02 58.37
C ASN A 132 9.84 18.06 59.07
N LYS A 133 10.34 17.02 58.38
CA LYS A 133 11.37 16.14 58.93
C LYS A 133 12.76 16.80 58.97
N ILE A 134 13.08 17.67 58.01
CA ILE A 134 14.31 18.47 58.02
C ILE A 134 14.24 19.47 59.18
N LEU A 135 13.17 20.27 59.26
CA LEU A 135 12.97 21.24 60.33
C LEU A 135 13.05 20.59 61.73
N LYS A 136 12.44 19.41 61.94
CA LYS A 136 12.58 18.69 63.21
C LYS A 136 14.00 18.21 63.50
N ALA A 137 14.76 17.79 62.50
CA ALA A 137 16.16 17.43 62.70
C ALA A 137 17.04 18.65 62.99
N GLU A 138 16.69 19.82 62.45
CA GLU A 138 17.31 21.11 62.75
C GLU A 138 16.95 21.58 64.17
N GLU A 139 15.68 21.48 64.58
CA GLU A 139 15.21 21.72 65.96
C GLU A 139 15.88 20.76 66.97
N GLU A 140 15.99 19.47 66.68
CA GLU A 140 16.67 18.48 67.53
C GLU A 140 18.18 18.80 67.66
N ASN A 141 18.83 19.18 66.56
CA ASN A 141 20.22 19.62 66.56
C ASN A 141 20.42 20.93 67.36
N GLU A 142 19.58 21.95 67.15
CA GLU A 142 19.66 23.21 67.89
C GLU A 142 19.38 22.99 69.39
N ASN A 143 18.36 22.20 69.77
CA ASN A 143 18.14 21.80 71.16
C ASN A 143 19.34 21.07 71.76
N SER A 144 20.03 20.21 70.99
CA SER A 144 21.26 19.55 71.46
C SER A 144 22.40 20.56 71.71
N ASN A 145 22.57 21.54 70.82
CA ASN A 145 23.58 22.58 70.97
C ASN A 145 23.27 23.55 72.12
N LEU A 146 22.00 23.97 72.26
CA LEU A 146 21.54 24.77 73.39
C LEU A 146 21.72 24.03 74.72
N LYS A 147 21.44 22.72 74.77
CA LYS A 147 21.70 21.90 75.95
C LYS A 147 23.19 21.88 76.30
N ASN A 148 24.07 21.61 75.32
CA ASN A 148 25.53 21.62 75.52
C ASN A 148 26.04 23.00 76.00
N ILE A 149 25.47 24.10 75.49
CA ILE A 149 25.79 25.47 75.92
C ILE A 149 25.31 25.71 77.36
N VAL A 150 24.09 25.31 77.71
CA VAL A 150 23.55 25.43 79.08
C VAL A 150 24.36 24.60 80.08
N GLU A 151 24.76 23.39 79.71
CA GLU A 151 25.61 22.51 80.53
C GLU A 151 26.98 23.16 80.76
N SER A 152 27.65 23.64 79.70
CA SER A 152 28.94 24.34 79.84
C SER A 152 28.86 25.72 80.51
N LEU A 153 27.70 26.38 80.52
CA LEU A 153 27.44 27.60 81.31
C LEU A 153 27.13 27.26 82.77
N SER A 154 26.46 26.14 83.05
CA SER A 154 26.21 25.64 84.40
C SER A 154 27.53 25.24 85.09
N GLU A 155 28.42 24.53 84.38
CA GLU A 155 29.78 24.25 84.84
C GLU A 155 30.53 25.55 85.19
N LYS A 156 30.58 26.52 84.25
CA LYS A 156 31.25 27.81 84.48
C LYS A 156 30.65 28.61 85.62
N ASN A 157 29.33 28.63 85.78
CA ASN A 157 28.68 29.29 86.91
C ASN A 157 29.05 28.61 88.22
N SER A 158 29.07 27.27 88.28
CA SER A 158 29.50 26.56 89.50
C SER A 158 30.97 26.81 89.84
N LEU A 159 31.84 26.95 88.84
CA LEU A 159 33.24 27.35 89.04
C LEU A 159 33.34 28.80 89.55
N LEU A 160 32.62 29.74 88.93
CA LEU A 160 32.58 31.15 89.34
C LEU A 160 31.95 31.35 90.72
N GLU A 161 30.97 30.54 91.13
CA GLU A 161 30.42 30.56 92.49
C GLU A 161 31.44 30.06 93.52
N ASN A 162 32.22 29.02 93.19
CA ASN A 162 33.33 28.56 94.03
C ASN A 162 34.48 29.59 94.09
N GLU A 163 34.83 30.23 92.97
CA GLU A 163 35.81 31.32 92.92
C GLU A 163 35.33 32.54 93.70
N LEU A 164 34.06 32.97 93.57
CA LEU A 164 33.49 34.06 94.36
C LEU A 164 33.39 33.72 95.84
N SER A 165 33.10 32.47 96.20
CA SER A 165 33.07 31.99 97.59
C SER A 165 34.46 32.05 98.23
N THR A 166 35.48 31.54 97.52
CA THR A 166 36.87 31.60 97.98
C THR A 166 37.43 33.03 97.97
N ALA A 167 37.11 33.84 96.96
CA ALA A 167 37.50 35.25 96.89
C ALA A 167 36.85 36.10 97.98
N ARG A 168 35.57 35.87 98.33
CA ARG A 168 34.91 36.51 99.48
C ARG A 168 35.61 36.13 100.78
N LYS A 169 35.83 34.84 101.02
CA LYS A 169 36.55 34.39 102.22
C LYS A 169 37.95 35.02 102.33
N ASN A 170 38.71 35.02 101.23
CA ASN A 170 40.02 35.68 101.18
C ASN A 170 39.92 37.20 101.41
N SER A 171 38.88 37.85 100.86
CA SER A 171 38.60 39.28 101.05
C SER A 171 38.30 39.58 102.51
N ASP A 172 37.43 38.81 103.17
CA ASP A 172 37.10 38.94 104.59
C ASP A 172 38.35 38.73 105.47
N ASP A 173 39.12 37.66 105.20
CA ASP A 173 40.41 37.39 105.81
C ASP A 173 41.42 38.54 105.62
N THR A 174 41.36 39.30 104.51
CA THR A 174 42.21 40.50 104.31
C THR A 174 41.65 41.76 104.95
N MET A 175 40.33 41.94 104.99
CA MET A 175 39.67 43.10 105.61
C MET A 175 39.84 43.11 107.13
N GLU A 176 39.85 41.93 107.77
CA GLU A 176 40.20 41.80 109.18
C GLU A 176 41.66 42.23 109.45
N LYS A 177 42.60 41.75 108.63
CA LYS A 177 44.02 42.18 108.68
C LYS A 177 44.18 43.68 108.38
N LEU A 178 43.41 44.23 107.45
CA LEU A 178 43.48 45.65 107.09
C LEU A 178 43.01 46.55 108.22
N LYS A 179 41.91 46.23 108.91
CA LYS A 179 41.47 46.96 110.11
C LYS A 179 42.53 46.97 111.21
N ASP A 180 43.19 45.83 111.43
CA ASP A 180 44.29 45.72 112.39
C ASP A 180 45.53 46.55 111.96
N VAL A 181 45.78 46.74 110.66
CA VAL A 181 46.85 47.62 110.14
C VAL A 181 46.45 49.11 110.13
N GLU A 182 45.20 49.44 109.84
CA GLU A 182 44.70 50.82 109.79
C GLU A 182 44.70 51.47 111.18
N GLY A 183 44.38 50.70 112.23
CA GLY A 183 44.59 51.08 113.63
C GLY A 183 46.06 51.28 114.05
N LYS A 184 47.02 50.83 113.23
CA LYS A 184 48.46 51.12 113.38
C LYS A 184 48.89 52.31 112.52
N CYS A 185 48.34 52.46 111.31
CA CYS A 185 48.73 53.51 110.36
C CYS A 185 48.18 54.90 110.73
N THR A 186 46.99 54.96 111.33
CA THR A 186 46.42 56.21 111.89
C THR A 186 47.30 56.82 112.99
N ARG A 187 47.99 55.99 113.78
CA ARG A 187 49.03 56.42 114.74
C ARG A 187 50.33 56.92 114.09
N LEU A 188 50.54 56.65 112.80
CA LEU A 188 51.76 57.03 112.08
C LEU A 188 51.58 58.31 111.24
N GLN A 189 50.44 58.49 110.56
CA GLN A 189 50.22 59.68 109.71
C GLN A 189 50.37 61.00 110.49
N GLN A 190 49.89 61.04 111.74
CA GLN A 190 50.00 62.18 112.66
C GLN A 190 51.45 62.63 112.97
N ASN A 191 52.45 61.85 112.56
CA ASN A 191 53.87 62.20 112.67
C ASN A 191 54.46 62.76 111.36
N LEU A 192 53.89 62.43 110.19
CA LEU A 192 54.52 62.65 108.89
C LEU A 192 54.20 64.02 108.27
N ASP A 193 53.00 64.54 108.50
CA ASP A 193 52.58 65.87 108.01
C ASP A 193 53.54 67.01 108.45
N LYS A 194 54.27 66.79 109.55
CA LYS A 194 55.31 67.69 110.11
C LYS A 194 56.60 67.78 109.28
N LEU A 195 56.75 66.99 108.21
CA LEU A 195 57.99 66.90 107.42
C LEU A 195 57.85 67.40 105.98
N GLN A 196 56.69 67.24 105.36
CA GLN A 196 56.55 67.38 103.90
C GLN A 196 56.67 68.83 103.39
N GLU A 197 56.38 69.81 104.25
CA GLU A 197 56.52 71.26 103.99
C GLU A 197 57.95 71.68 103.57
N LYS A 198 58.97 70.84 103.79
CA LYS A 198 60.38 71.15 103.48
C LYS A 198 60.85 70.76 102.08
N LEU A 199 60.15 69.84 101.40
CA LEU A 199 60.75 69.06 100.29
C LEU A 199 60.56 69.68 98.89
N THR A 200 59.54 70.52 98.71
CA THR A 200 59.15 71.13 97.42
C THR A 200 60.19 72.05 96.77
N ASN A 201 61.32 72.32 97.42
CA ASN A 201 62.31 73.31 96.98
C ASN A 201 63.40 72.78 96.03
N LEU A 202 63.40 71.50 95.62
CA LEU A 202 64.60 70.86 95.02
C LEU A 202 64.41 69.95 93.78
N GLU A 203 63.20 69.77 93.24
CA GLU A 203 62.89 68.67 92.31
C GLU A 203 63.24 68.92 90.82
N ASN A 204 64.54 69.03 90.48
CA ASN A 204 65.06 69.26 89.12
C ASN A 204 65.83 68.04 88.51
N GLU A 205 65.50 67.63 87.27
CA GLU A 205 66.29 66.89 86.23
C GLU A 205 66.57 65.32 86.23
N ASN A 206 65.87 64.56 85.32
CA ASN A 206 66.34 63.56 84.27
C ASN A 206 66.59 61.99 84.39
N HIS A 207 66.41 61.24 83.23
CA HIS A 207 66.87 59.84 82.76
C HIS A 207 66.04 58.46 82.82
N VAL A 208 66.50 57.29 82.23
CA VAL A 208 65.69 56.21 81.45
C VAL A 208 66.15 54.65 81.36
N LEU A 209 65.30 53.52 81.44
CA LEU A 209 65.53 52.03 80.97
C LEU A 209 64.38 50.85 81.09
N ARG A 210 64.51 49.53 80.58
CA ARG A 210 63.52 48.30 80.48
C ARG A 210 64.17 46.82 80.15
N GLN A 211 63.67 45.51 80.01
CA GLN A 211 62.52 44.48 80.30
C GLN A 211 62.71 42.96 79.68
N LYS A 212 62.09 41.75 80.12
CA LYS A 212 61.81 40.34 79.42
C LYS A 212 61.31 39.01 80.24
N ALA A 213 60.84 37.81 79.64
CA ALA A 213 60.37 36.46 80.28
C ALA A 213 60.10 35.08 79.42
N PHE A 214 59.72 33.84 79.97
CA PHE A 214 59.47 32.39 79.39
C PHE A 214 58.59 31.36 80.31
N SER A 215 58.18 30.00 80.25
CA SER A 215 58.04 28.65 79.46
C SER A 215 57.28 27.47 80.31
N ILE A 216 56.95 26.09 80.19
CA ILE A 216 56.82 24.78 79.31
C ILE A 216 56.34 23.47 80.21
N THR A 217 55.85 22.16 80.01
CA THR A 217 55.02 21.15 79.13
C THR A 217 54.70 19.65 79.76
N PRO A 218 53.80 18.68 79.26
CA PRO A 218 53.22 17.39 79.94
C PRO A 218 53.07 15.92 79.21
N LYS A 219 52.49 14.77 79.81
CA LYS A 219 52.28 13.31 79.24
C LYS A 219 51.35 12.18 79.98
N PRO A 220 50.76 11.04 79.37
CA PRO A 220 49.86 9.93 79.95
C PRO A 220 49.99 8.33 79.57
N LEU A 221 49.17 7.31 80.08
CA LEU A 221 49.11 5.76 79.79
C LEU A 221 47.82 4.82 80.19
N PRO A 222 47.58 3.51 79.70
CA PRO A 222 46.43 2.51 80.00
C PRO A 222 46.62 0.88 80.02
N GLU A 223 45.61 -0.05 80.36
CA GLU A 223 45.46 -1.62 80.19
C GLU A 223 44.19 -2.31 80.99
N LYS A 224 43.65 -3.61 81.07
CA LYS A 224 43.50 -5.00 80.37
C LYS A 224 42.44 -6.08 80.99
N PHE A 225 42.04 -7.20 80.27
CA PHE A 225 41.35 -8.60 80.51
C PHE A 225 39.93 -8.87 81.17
N ALA A 226 39.02 -9.54 80.42
CA ALA A 226 37.94 -10.51 80.83
C ALA A 226 36.58 -10.00 81.43
N ASN A 227 35.41 -10.73 81.47
CA ASN A 227 34.79 -11.85 80.69
C ASN A 227 33.28 -12.10 81.08
N SER A 228 32.49 -12.80 80.22
CA SER A 228 31.23 -13.57 80.53
C SER A 228 29.93 -12.76 80.86
N THR A 229 28.65 -13.24 80.97
CA THR A 229 28.00 -14.60 81.03
C THR A 229 26.50 -14.61 80.59
N GLY A 230 26.00 -15.70 79.97
CA GLY A 230 24.58 -16.19 80.02
C GLY A 230 23.52 -15.57 79.07
N LEU A 231 22.20 -15.85 79.12
CA LEU A 231 21.27 -16.91 79.65
C LEU A 231 19.80 -16.47 79.31
N THR A 232 18.71 -17.24 79.10
CA THR A 232 18.42 -18.70 78.96
C THR A 232 17.88 -19.06 77.53
N ASN A 233 16.61 -19.29 77.11
CA ASN A 233 15.25 -19.43 77.72
C ASN A 233 14.23 -20.09 76.71
N SER A 234 12.96 -20.28 77.11
CA SER A 234 11.72 -20.42 76.26
C SER A 234 11.29 -21.80 75.68
N GLU A 235 10.08 -21.85 75.08
CA GLU A 235 9.36 -23.04 74.53
C GLU A 235 8.68 -22.70 73.14
N GLN A 236 7.63 -23.30 72.53
CA GLN A 236 6.45 -24.09 73.00
C GLN A 236 5.87 -25.12 71.97
N LYS A 237 4.56 -25.05 71.60
CA LYS A 237 3.69 -26.16 71.11
C LYS A 237 2.57 -25.64 70.15
N ARG A 238 1.81 -26.38 69.31
CA ARG A 238 1.90 -27.71 68.61
C ARG A 238 0.72 -27.87 67.60
N THR A 239 0.86 -28.73 66.58
CA THR A 239 -0.19 -29.53 65.83
C THR A 239 -1.34 -28.82 65.05
N PHE A 240 -2.07 -29.42 64.08
CA PHE A 240 -1.76 -30.30 62.90
C PHE A 240 -3.07 -30.53 62.04
N GLU A 241 -2.96 -31.14 60.84
CA GLU A 241 -3.94 -32.06 60.16
C GLU A 241 -5.10 -31.59 59.20
N THR A 242 -5.61 -32.55 58.38
CA THR A 242 -6.68 -32.47 57.32
C THR A 242 -7.03 -33.89 56.76
N PRO A 243 -8.31 -34.33 56.52
CA PRO A 243 -8.62 -35.37 55.47
C PRO A 243 -10.06 -35.25 54.77
N PRO A 244 -10.81 -36.28 54.23
CA PRO A 244 -11.63 -36.20 52.96
C PRO A 244 -13.12 -36.72 53.13
N PRO A 245 -13.81 -37.65 52.38
CA PRO A 245 -13.80 -38.19 50.97
C PRO A 245 -15.21 -38.53 50.28
N THR A 246 -15.19 -39.15 49.07
CA THR A 246 -16.08 -40.26 48.51
C THR A 246 -17.41 -40.11 47.68
N LYS A 247 -17.47 -40.90 46.56
CA LYS A 247 -18.54 -41.85 46.02
C LYS A 247 -19.29 -41.62 44.64
N TYR A 248 -19.77 -42.76 44.07
CA TYR A 248 -20.35 -43.09 42.72
C TYR A 248 -21.91 -43.32 42.76
N PRO A 249 -22.69 -43.90 41.77
CA PRO A 249 -22.49 -44.40 40.36
C PRO A 249 -23.62 -44.04 39.30
N SER A 250 -23.55 -44.57 38.05
CA SER A 250 -24.59 -44.65 36.93
C SER A 250 -24.00 -45.40 35.69
N PRO A 251 -24.67 -45.66 34.50
CA PRO A 251 -26.09 -45.61 34.02
C PRO A 251 -26.56 -46.96 33.33
N ILE A 252 -27.62 -47.01 32.46
CA ILE A 252 -27.96 -48.15 31.53
C ILE A 252 -28.83 -47.76 30.27
N GLN A 253 -29.00 -48.70 29.31
CA GLN A 253 -29.33 -48.57 27.85
C GLN A 253 -30.84 -48.57 27.43
N HIS A 254 -31.16 -48.26 26.14
CA HIS A 254 -31.69 -49.22 25.12
C HIS A 254 -32.10 -48.61 23.74
N SER A 255 -32.46 -49.47 22.76
CA SER A 255 -32.15 -49.33 21.31
C SER A 255 -32.97 -50.30 20.41
N THR A 256 -33.21 -50.19 19.08
CA THR A 256 -33.02 -49.18 17.99
C THR A 256 -33.69 -49.69 16.66
N GLY A 257 -34.09 -48.81 15.73
CA GLY A 257 -34.45 -49.15 14.32
C GLY A 257 -35.79 -48.55 13.82
N SER A 258 -36.22 -48.63 12.54
CA SER A 258 -35.52 -48.93 11.26
C SER A 258 -36.37 -48.51 10.03
N ARG A 259 -35.72 -48.15 8.90
CA ARG A 259 -36.22 -48.16 7.49
C ARG A 259 -37.41 -47.26 7.07
N ARG A 260 -37.17 -46.44 6.03
CA ARG A 260 -37.70 -46.65 4.66
C ARG A 260 -36.98 -45.80 3.61
N ALA A 261 -36.96 -46.27 2.36
CA ALA A 261 -36.46 -45.54 1.19
C ALA A 261 -37.39 -45.78 -0.01
N ARG A 262 -37.59 -44.77 -0.87
CA ARG A 262 -38.22 -44.86 -2.21
C ARG A 262 -38.04 -43.55 -3.00
N LEU A 263 -37.17 -43.58 -4.02
CA LEU A 263 -37.29 -43.02 -5.39
C LEU A 263 -38.01 -41.66 -5.65
N PRO A 264 -37.57 -40.87 -6.66
CA PRO A 264 -36.20 -40.46 -6.98
C PRO A 264 -36.14 -38.98 -7.49
N VAL A 265 -35.91 -38.00 -6.62
CA VAL A 265 -35.80 -36.57 -7.02
C VAL A 265 -34.46 -35.94 -6.62
N GLU A 266 -33.86 -36.38 -5.52
CA GLU A 266 -32.58 -35.88 -5.00
C GLU A 266 -31.39 -36.46 -5.80
N ARG A 267 -31.08 -35.87 -6.96
CA ARG A 267 -29.86 -36.19 -7.73
C ARG A 267 -28.88 -35.02 -7.88
N HIS A 268 -28.95 -34.05 -6.96
CA HIS A 268 -28.11 -32.84 -6.98
C HIS A 268 -27.20 -32.67 -5.77
N GLU A 269 -27.63 -32.96 -4.53
CA GLU A 269 -26.85 -32.64 -3.31
C GLU A 269 -25.45 -33.26 -3.33
N GLY A 270 -25.32 -34.59 -3.51
CA GLY A 270 -24.02 -35.26 -3.64
C GLY A 270 -23.20 -34.87 -4.88
N ASN A 271 -23.78 -34.17 -5.87
CA ASN A 271 -23.05 -33.59 -6.99
C ASN A 271 -22.48 -32.21 -6.64
N HIS A 272 -23.06 -31.49 -5.68
CA HIS A 272 -22.50 -30.24 -5.15
C HIS A 272 -21.34 -30.52 -4.19
N GLU A 273 -21.42 -31.57 -3.36
CA GLU A 273 -20.36 -31.93 -2.39
C GLU A 273 -19.01 -32.22 -3.04
N ILE A 274 -18.96 -33.09 -4.05
CA ILE A 274 -17.73 -33.41 -4.80
C ILE A 274 -17.13 -32.15 -5.45
N LEU A 275 -17.94 -31.30 -6.09
CA LEU A 275 -17.46 -30.06 -6.70
C LEU A 275 -16.89 -29.10 -5.63
N LEU A 276 -17.53 -29.01 -4.46
CA LEU A 276 -17.09 -28.17 -3.37
C LEU A 276 -15.80 -28.67 -2.72
N SER A 277 -15.60 -29.99 -2.63
CA SER A 277 -14.32 -30.61 -2.25
C SER A 277 -13.24 -30.31 -3.30
N CYS A 278 -13.51 -30.53 -4.59
CA CYS A 278 -12.58 -30.20 -5.70
C CYS A 278 -12.14 -28.73 -5.75
N ILE A 279 -12.93 -27.82 -5.17
CA ILE A 279 -12.65 -26.37 -5.12
C ILE A 279 -11.97 -25.97 -3.79
N LYS A 280 -12.21 -26.69 -2.70
CA LYS A 280 -11.56 -26.44 -1.39
C LYS A 280 -10.19 -27.10 -1.28
N GLU A 281 -9.98 -28.23 -1.93
CA GLU A 281 -8.72 -28.97 -1.96
C GLU A 281 -7.80 -28.43 -3.07
N ASN A 282 -6.49 -28.37 -2.79
CA ASN A 282 -5.48 -28.17 -3.84
C ASN A 282 -5.16 -29.53 -4.47
N LEU A 283 -5.81 -29.83 -5.60
CA LEU A 283 -5.62 -31.07 -6.33
C LEU A 283 -4.38 -31.06 -7.26
N GLY A 284 -3.66 -29.93 -7.33
CA GLY A 284 -2.45 -29.79 -8.12
C GLY A 284 -2.63 -29.99 -9.63
N PHE A 285 -1.59 -30.57 -10.25
CA PHE A 285 -1.42 -30.67 -11.69
C PHE A 285 -0.90 -32.07 -12.07
N LYS A 286 -1.39 -32.63 -13.18
CA LYS A 286 -0.88 -33.87 -13.77
C LYS A 286 -0.38 -33.56 -15.19
N ASP A 287 0.89 -33.79 -15.47
CA ASP A 287 1.54 -33.43 -16.75
C ASP A 287 1.32 -31.95 -17.16
N GLY A 288 1.29 -31.05 -16.17
CA GLY A 288 0.97 -29.62 -16.32
C GLY A 288 -0.50 -29.29 -16.54
N LYS A 289 -1.39 -30.29 -16.65
CA LYS A 289 -2.85 -30.11 -16.76
C LYS A 289 -3.45 -29.82 -15.37
N PRO A 290 -4.24 -28.75 -15.18
CA PRO A 290 -4.86 -28.46 -13.88
C PRO A 290 -5.95 -29.49 -13.52
N VAL A 291 -5.76 -30.21 -12.41
CA VAL A 291 -6.57 -31.40 -12.09
C VAL A 291 -8.01 -31.03 -11.73
N ALA A 292 -8.21 -30.02 -10.88
CA ALA A 292 -9.56 -29.59 -10.48
C ALA A 292 -10.38 -29.10 -11.68
N ALA A 293 -9.80 -28.31 -12.58
CA ALA A 293 -10.48 -27.86 -13.80
C ALA A 293 -10.96 -29.02 -14.68
N CYS A 294 -10.13 -30.06 -14.85
CA CYS A 294 -10.49 -31.23 -15.66
C CYS A 294 -11.59 -32.07 -15.00
N ILE A 295 -11.54 -32.28 -13.68
CA ILE A 295 -12.56 -33.02 -12.94
C ILE A 295 -13.90 -32.27 -12.96
N ILE A 296 -13.89 -30.97 -12.64
CA ILE A 296 -15.08 -30.11 -12.69
C ILE A 296 -15.72 -30.17 -14.08
N TYR A 297 -14.91 -30.09 -15.16
CA TYR A 297 -15.41 -30.22 -16.52
C TYR A 297 -16.00 -31.61 -16.82
N ARG A 298 -15.31 -32.72 -16.46
CA ARG A 298 -15.81 -34.09 -16.64
C ARG A 298 -17.13 -34.33 -15.89
N CYS A 299 -17.28 -33.80 -14.67
CA CYS A 299 -18.53 -33.84 -13.90
C CYS A 299 -19.68 -33.09 -14.57
N LEU A 300 -19.47 -31.82 -14.94
CA LEU A 300 -20.49 -31.00 -15.61
C LEU A 300 -20.90 -31.59 -16.97
N LEU A 301 -19.97 -32.22 -17.69
CA LEU A 301 -20.23 -32.95 -18.93
C LEU A 301 -21.05 -34.23 -18.70
N HIS A 302 -20.64 -35.08 -17.76
CA HIS A 302 -21.33 -36.35 -17.45
C HIS A 302 -22.77 -36.13 -16.96
N TRP A 303 -22.99 -35.12 -16.12
CA TRP A 303 -24.33 -34.74 -15.64
C TRP A 303 -25.13 -33.91 -16.67
N ARG A 304 -24.61 -33.71 -17.89
CA ARG A 304 -25.22 -32.91 -18.98
C ARG A 304 -25.62 -31.49 -18.54
N ALA A 305 -24.89 -30.90 -17.60
CA ALA A 305 -25.22 -29.57 -17.06
C ALA A 305 -25.27 -28.50 -18.16
N PHE A 306 -24.44 -28.63 -19.19
CA PHE A 306 -24.38 -27.72 -20.34
C PHE A 306 -25.60 -27.80 -21.27
N GLU A 307 -26.28 -28.94 -21.33
CA GLU A 307 -27.50 -29.18 -22.12
C GLU A 307 -28.78 -28.75 -21.36
N SER A 308 -28.69 -28.45 -20.07
CA SER A 308 -29.86 -28.16 -19.23
C SER A 308 -30.41 -26.76 -19.43
N GLU A 309 -31.72 -26.64 -19.58
CA GLU A 309 -32.43 -25.36 -19.59
C GLU A 309 -32.54 -24.73 -18.19
N ARG A 310 -32.34 -25.50 -17.12
CA ARG A 310 -32.32 -25.03 -15.72
C ARG A 310 -31.30 -25.81 -14.89
N THR A 311 -30.34 -25.11 -14.32
CA THR A 311 -29.42 -25.67 -13.32
C THR A 311 -28.82 -24.55 -12.48
N ALA A 312 -28.64 -24.78 -11.18
CA ALA A 312 -27.94 -23.87 -10.27
C ALA A 312 -26.46 -24.27 -10.08
N ILE A 313 -26.01 -25.39 -10.66
CA ILE A 313 -24.68 -25.96 -10.38
C ILE A 313 -23.53 -25.04 -10.80
N PHE A 314 -23.77 -24.22 -11.84
CA PHE A 314 -22.82 -23.22 -12.32
C PHE A 314 -22.60 -22.10 -11.30
N ASP A 315 -23.67 -21.56 -10.72
CA ASP A 315 -23.58 -20.52 -9.71
C ASP A 315 -22.88 -21.03 -8.44
N HIS A 316 -23.14 -22.27 -8.02
CA HIS A 316 -22.43 -22.91 -6.89
C HIS A 316 -20.92 -23.05 -7.15
N VAL A 317 -20.50 -23.40 -8.38
CA VAL A 317 -19.08 -23.46 -8.75
C VAL A 317 -18.44 -22.06 -8.71
N ILE A 318 -19.12 -21.05 -9.27
CA ILE A 318 -18.65 -19.67 -9.25
C ILE A 318 -18.56 -19.12 -7.82
N GLU A 319 -19.55 -19.40 -6.97
CA GLU A 319 -19.56 -18.97 -5.57
C GLU A 319 -18.44 -19.63 -4.77
N ALA A 320 -18.28 -20.95 -4.86
CA ALA A 320 -17.21 -21.68 -4.19
C ALA A 320 -15.81 -21.22 -4.59
N ILE A 321 -15.57 -20.97 -5.89
CA ILE A 321 -14.28 -20.40 -6.36
C ILE A 321 -14.09 -18.99 -5.78
N ASN A 322 -15.13 -18.15 -5.80
CA ASN A 322 -15.07 -16.81 -5.22
C ASN A 322 -14.83 -16.81 -3.70
N ASP A 323 -15.33 -17.79 -2.97
CA ASP A 323 -15.08 -17.93 -1.52
C ASP A 323 -13.65 -18.34 -1.20
N VAL A 324 -13.09 -19.29 -1.95
CA VAL A 324 -11.68 -19.68 -1.80
C VAL A 324 -10.74 -18.50 -2.10
N LEU A 325 -11.13 -17.61 -3.03
CA LEU A 325 -10.43 -16.36 -3.36
C LEU A 325 -10.63 -15.21 -2.34
N LYS A 326 -11.56 -15.31 -1.38
CA LYS A 326 -11.78 -14.28 -0.32
C LYS A 326 -10.86 -14.43 0.88
N ALA A 327 -10.25 -15.61 1.09
CA ALA A 327 -9.41 -15.87 2.25
C ALA A 327 -8.10 -15.07 2.23
N LYS A 328 -7.54 -14.76 3.41
CA LYS A 328 -6.41 -13.83 3.57
C LYS A 328 -5.02 -14.46 3.39
N GLU A 329 -4.92 -15.78 3.29
CA GLU A 329 -3.66 -16.52 3.16
C GLU A 329 -3.31 -16.69 1.68
N ALA A 330 -2.17 -16.10 1.29
CA ALA A 330 -1.96 -15.64 -0.10
C ALA A 330 -1.15 -16.57 -1.00
N ASP A 331 -0.22 -17.35 -0.44
CA ASP A 331 0.82 -18.04 -1.22
C ASP A 331 0.22 -19.09 -2.18
N GLY A 332 0.65 -19.05 -3.45
CA GLY A 332 0.24 -19.94 -4.54
C GLY A 332 -1.23 -19.85 -4.99
N ARG A 333 -2.17 -19.43 -4.13
CA ARG A 333 -3.62 -19.59 -4.35
C ARG A 333 -4.15 -18.85 -5.58
N LEU A 334 -3.71 -17.61 -5.81
CA LEU A 334 -4.12 -16.81 -6.97
C LEU A 334 -3.58 -17.41 -8.29
N PRO A 335 -2.27 -17.73 -8.41
CA PRO A 335 -1.74 -18.54 -9.52
C PRO A 335 -2.48 -19.87 -9.77
N TYR A 336 -2.69 -20.71 -8.75
CA TYR A 336 -3.41 -21.98 -8.88
C TYR A 336 -4.82 -21.80 -9.49
N TRP A 337 -5.58 -20.83 -8.99
CA TRP A 337 -6.92 -20.55 -9.50
C TRP A 337 -6.95 -19.82 -10.84
N LEU A 338 -5.90 -19.07 -11.21
CA LEU A 338 -5.76 -18.53 -12.57
C LEU A 338 -5.58 -19.67 -13.58
N SER A 339 -4.73 -20.64 -13.29
CA SER A 339 -4.55 -21.85 -14.12
C SER A 339 -5.82 -22.68 -14.23
N ASN A 340 -6.50 -22.95 -13.10
CA ASN A 340 -7.71 -23.76 -13.11
C ASN A 340 -8.92 -23.07 -13.78
N THR A 341 -9.18 -21.79 -13.50
CA THR A 341 -10.32 -21.08 -14.12
C THR A 341 -10.10 -20.84 -15.62
N SER A 342 -8.88 -20.51 -16.05
CA SER A 342 -8.58 -20.36 -17.48
C SER A 342 -8.61 -21.69 -18.24
N ALA A 343 -8.11 -22.78 -17.65
CA ALA A 343 -8.26 -24.12 -18.21
C ALA A 343 -9.72 -24.52 -18.39
N LEU A 344 -10.56 -24.34 -17.36
CA LEU A 344 -11.99 -24.61 -17.43
C LEU A 344 -12.69 -23.74 -18.49
N LEU A 345 -12.35 -22.44 -18.56
CA LEU A 345 -12.86 -21.54 -19.59
C LEU A 345 -12.47 -21.99 -21.00
N CYS A 346 -11.23 -22.44 -21.22
CA CYS A 346 -10.77 -22.95 -22.51
C CYS A 346 -11.44 -24.29 -22.90
N LEU A 347 -11.68 -25.19 -21.94
CA LEU A 347 -12.45 -26.41 -22.16
C LEU A 347 -13.89 -26.10 -22.61
N LEU A 348 -14.54 -25.11 -22.00
CA LEU A 348 -15.86 -24.63 -22.42
C LEU A 348 -15.81 -23.94 -23.79
N GLN A 349 -14.82 -23.07 -24.04
CA GLN A 349 -14.66 -22.38 -25.32
C GLN A 349 -14.50 -23.33 -26.50
N LYS A 350 -13.77 -24.45 -26.33
CA LYS A 350 -13.40 -25.36 -27.43
C LYS A 350 -14.44 -26.48 -27.67
N ASN A 351 -15.26 -26.82 -26.66
CA ASN A 351 -16.22 -27.94 -26.75
C ASN A 351 -17.72 -27.53 -26.78
N LEU A 352 -18.08 -26.31 -26.38
CA LEU A 352 -19.48 -25.84 -26.40
C LEU A 352 -19.84 -25.17 -27.74
N ARG A 353 -20.97 -25.59 -28.32
CA ARG A 353 -21.61 -24.88 -29.44
C ARG A 353 -22.55 -23.80 -28.93
N SER A 354 -22.18 -22.55 -29.17
CA SER A 354 -23.11 -21.42 -29.11
C SER A 354 -24.07 -21.47 -30.31
N ASN A 355 -25.28 -22.00 -30.11
CA ASN A 355 -26.34 -21.88 -31.12
C ASN A 355 -26.73 -20.40 -31.26
N GLY A 356 -26.24 -19.74 -32.31
CA GLY A 356 -26.41 -18.31 -32.54
C GLY A 356 -27.85 -17.93 -32.86
N PHE A 357 -28.63 -17.59 -31.83
CA PHE A 357 -30.06 -17.24 -31.91
C PHE A 357 -30.37 -15.99 -32.76
N PHE A 358 -29.35 -15.30 -33.27
CA PHE A 358 -29.46 -14.17 -34.21
C PHE A 358 -28.87 -14.46 -35.60
N GLY A 359 -28.41 -15.69 -35.86
CA GLY A 359 -28.01 -16.13 -37.20
C GLY A 359 -29.24 -16.36 -38.08
N THR A 360 -29.38 -15.58 -39.15
CA THR A 360 -30.44 -15.81 -40.15
C THR A 360 -30.21 -17.17 -40.84
N PRO A 361 -31.27 -17.91 -41.19
CA PRO A 361 -31.14 -19.22 -41.84
C PRO A 361 -30.62 -19.04 -43.27
N SER A 362 -29.31 -19.06 -43.43
CA SER A 362 -28.63 -18.94 -44.72
C SER A 362 -29.05 -20.10 -45.62
N ARG A 363 -29.89 -19.81 -46.62
CA ARG A 363 -30.31 -20.78 -47.63
C ARG A 363 -29.08 -21.33 -48.34
N ARG A 364 -28.92 -22.66 -48.31
CA ARG A 364 -27.95 -23.37 -49.15
C ARG A 364 -28.15 -22.95 -50.61
N SER A 365 -27.17 -22.26 -51.18
CA SER A 365 -26.98 -22.14 -52.63
C SER A 365 -25.79 -23.00 -53.02
N ALA A 366 -25.86 -23.65 -54.19
CA ALA A 366 -24.84 -24.60 -54.63
C ALA A 366 -23.66 -23.91 -55.33
N GLY A 367 -22.49 -24.56 -55.31
CA GLY A 367 -21.29 -24.15 -56.06
C GLY A 367 -20.14 -23.69 -55.15
N GLY A 368 -19.18 -24.57 -54.88
CA GLY A 368 -18.02 -24.25 -54.04
C GLY A 368 -17.11 -25.45 -53.77
N LEU A 369 -16.29 -25.85 -54.75
CA LEU A 369 -15.27 -26.89 -54.58
C LEU A 369 -14.06 -26.34 -53.80
N GLY A 370 -14.06 -26.51 -52.47
CA GLY A 370 -12.93 -26.10 -51.63
C GLY A 370 -12.87 -26.72 -50.22
N GLY A 371 -14.01 -27.06 -49.62
CA GLY A 371 -14.09 -27.53 -48.22
C GLY A 371 -13.73 -29.01 -48.00
N LYS A 372 -12.62 -29.54 -48.55
CA LYS A 372 -12.31 -30.98 -48.48
C LYS A 372 -10.88 -31.36 -48.05
N LEU A 373 -10.19 -30.48 -47.34
CA LEU A 373 -8.82 -30.73 -46.81
C LEU A 373 -8.73 -30.62 -45.27
N ALA A 374 -9.83 -30.33 -44.58
CA ALA A 374 -9.90 -30.22 -43.11
C ALA A 374 -10.43 -31.48 -42.41
N GLN A 375 -10.44 -32.64 -43.09
CA GLN A 375 -11.11 -33.86 -42.62
C GLN A 375 -10.23 -35.12 -42.75
N LEU A 376 -8.92 -34.98 -42.57
CA LEU A 376 -7.93 -36.07 -42.59
C LEU A 376 -6.88 -35.94 -41.46
N ALA A 377 -7.31 -35.61 -40.24
CA ALA A 377 -6.47 -35.59 -39.06
C ALA A 377 -7.20 -36.16 -37.83
N GLY A 378 -6.50 -36.99 -37.04
CA GLY A 378 -6.75 -37.22 -35.60
C GLY A 378 -8.17 -37.59 -35.18
N ARG A 379 -8.52 -38.88 -35.29
CA ARG A 379 -9.74 -39.49 -34.73
C ARG A 379 -9.85 -39.26 -33.20
N GLY A 380 -10.75 -38.37 -32.77
CA GLY A 380 -11.19 -38.20 -31.38
C GLY A 380 -12.66 -37.77 -31.35
N ASP A 381 -13.54 -38.55 -30.71
CA ASP A 381 -14.99 -38.44 -30.87
C ASP A 381 -15.63 -37.50 -29.82
N THR A 382 -15.08 -36.29 -29.68
CA THR A 382 -15.63 -35.25 -28.79
C THR A 382 -16.86 -34.61 -29.43
N ALA A 383 -18.02 -35.23 -29.20
CA ALA A 383 -19.32 -34.69 -29.58
C ALA A 383 -19.53 -33.30 -28.99
N GLN A 384 -19.34 -32.26 -29.80
CA GLN A 384 -19.51 -30.86 -29.40
C GLN A 384 -20.92 -30.62 -28.86
N VAL A 385 -21.00 -30.10 -27.63
CA VAL A 385 -22.25 -30.04 -26.86
C VAL A 385 -23.04 -28.78 -27.20
N ASP A 386 -24.31 -28.92 -27.54
CA ASP A 386 -25.21 -27.80 -27.84
C ASP A 386 -25.59 -27.06 -26.53
N ALA A 387 -24.90 -25.96 -26.28
CA ALA A 387 -24.97 -25.24 -25.01
C ALA A 387 -26.30 -24.47 -24.85
N ARG A 388 -26.95 -24.64 -23.70
CA ARG A 388 -28.11 -23.83 -23.31
C ARG A 388 -27.70 -22.55 -22.57
N TYR A 389 -28.65 -21.64 -22.41
CA TYR A 389 -28.43 -20.31 -21.82
C TYR A 389 -27.68 -20.30 -20.48
N PRO A 390 -27.95 -21.21 -19.50
CA PRO A 390 -27.17 -21.26 -18.26
C PRO A 390 -25.67 -21.52 -18.47
N ALA A 391 -25.30 -22.33 -19.46
CA ALA A 391 -23.89 -22.62 -19.79
C ALA A 391 -23.19 -21.43 -20.47
N ILE A 392 -23.95 -20.61 -21.22
CA ILE A 392 -23.45 -19.37 -21.82
C ILE A 392 -23.19 -18.33 -20.73
N LEU A 393 -24.08 -18.21 -19.74
CA LEU A 393 -23.86 -17.37 -18.55
C LEU A 393 -22.66 -17.87 -17.72
N PHE A 394 -22.53 -19.18 -17.49
CA PHE A 394 -21.39 -19.76 -16.78
C PHE A 394 -20.05 -19.43 -17.45
N LYS A 395 -19.98 -19.49 -18.79
CA LYS A 395 -18.81 -19.05 -19.56
C LYS A 395 -18.49 -17.57 -19.31
N GLN A 396 -19.49 -16.69 -19.25
CA GLN A 396 -19.30 -15.26 -18.97
C GLN A 396 -18.87 -15.01 -17.50
N GLN A 397 -19.47 -15.72 -16.54
CA GLN A 397 -19.07 -15.67 -15.12
C GLN A 397 -17.61 -16.14 -14.94
N LEU A 398 -17.19 -17.20 -15.65
CA LEU A 398 -15.80 -17.67 -15.63
C LEU A 398 -14.83 -16.69 -16.28
N THR A 399 -15.20 -16.03 -17.38
CA THR A 399 -14.41 -14.93 -17.95
C THR A 399 -14.16 -13.84 -16.90
N ALA A 400 -15.22 -13.31 -16.28
CA ALA A 400 -15.10 -12.29 -15.24
C ALA A 400 -14.32 -12.79 -14.00
N CYS A 401 -14.34 -14.10 -13.73
CA CYS A 401 -13.54 -14.72 -12.68
C CYS A 401 -12.04 -14.73 -13.02
N VAL A 402 -11.66 -15.14 -14.25
CA VAL A 402 -10.28 -15.08 -14.76
C VAL A 402 -9.74 -13.64 -14.72
N GLU A 403 -10.52 -12.67 -15.21
CA GLU A 403 -10.20 -11.24 -15.20
C GLU A 403 -9.99 -10.72 -13.77
N LYS A 404 -10.88 -11.07 -12.84
CA LYS A 404 -10.77 -10.73 -11.42
C LYS A 404 -9.54 -11.33 -10.76
N ILE A 405 -9.23 -12.60 -11.00
CA ILE A 405 -8.04 -13.27 -10.43
C ILE A 405 -6.77 -12.59 -10.96
N PHE A 406 -6.69 -12.34 -12.27
CA PHE A 406 -5.57 -11.65 -12.89
C PHE A 406 -5.38 -10.23 -12.32
N GLY A 407 -6.46 -9.45 -12.20
CA GLY A 407 -6.43 -8.11 -11.61
C GLY A 407 -5.99 -8.12 -10.14
N GLN A 408 -6.52 -9.03 -9.33
CA GLN A 408 -6.15 -9.17 -7.92
C GLN A 408 -4.69 -9.61 -7.74
N LEU A 409 -4.19 -10.50 -8.61
CA LEU A 409 -2.79 -10.90 -8.64
C LEU A 409 -1.87 -9.73 -9.01
N ARG A 410 -2.14 -9.05 -10.13
CA ARG A 410 -1.44 -7.81 -10.55
C ARG A 410 -1.40 -6.77 -9.43
N ASP A 411 -2.54 -6.51 -8.79
CA ASP A 411 -2.65 -5.47 -7.77
C ASP A 411 -1.94 -5.84 -6.47
N ASN A 412 -1.74 -7.14 -6.18
CA ASN A 412 -0.88 -7.59 -5.08
C ASN A 412 0.60 -7.41 -5.43
N LEU A 413 1.04 -7.84 -6.61
CA LEU A 413 2.42 -7.65 -7.08
C LEU A 413 2.82 -6.16 -7.12
N LYS A 414 1.90 -5.28 -7.53
CA LYS A 414 2.09 -3.81 -7.45
C LYS A 414 2.31 -3.33 -6.01
N LYS A 415 1.59 -3.85 -5.01
CA LYS A 415 1.78 -3.50 -3.58
C LYS A 415 3.10 -4.03 -3.03
N GLU A 416 3.48 -5.25 -3.40
CA GLU A 416 4.69 -5.93 -2.90
C GLU A 416 5.98 -5.32 -3.49
N ILE A 417 5.99 -4.96 -4.77
CA ILE A 417 7.15 -4.34 -5.41
C ILE A 417 7.31 -2.84 -5.03
N SER A 418 6.23 -2.15 -4.70
CA SER A 418 6.24 -0.71 -4.34
C SER A 418 7.25 -0.32 -3.24
N PRO A 419 7.32 -0.99 -2.07
CA PRO A 419 8.34 -0.67 -1.07
C PRO A 419 9.77 -0.92 -1.57
N LEU A 420 10.00 -1.97 -2.36
CA LEU A 420 11.32 -2.25 -2.94
C LEU A 420 11.75 -1.16 -3.93
N LEU A 421 10.83 -0.70 -4.79
CA LEU A 421 11.05 0.42 -5.68
C LEU A 421 11.34 1.72 -4.92
N SER A 422 10.68 1.95 -3.78
CA SER A 422 10.90 3.16 -2.96
C SER A 422 12.35 3.32 -2.50
N LEU A 423 13.04 2.20 -2.24
CA LEU A 423 14.47 2.14 -1.89
C LEU A 423 15.40 2.33 -3.10
N CYS A 424 14.87 2.19 -4.32
CA CYS A 424 15.61 2.28 -5.57
C CYS A 424 15.50 3.66 -6.26
N ILE A 425 14.59 4.53 -5.80
CA ILE A 425 14.41 5.90 -6.33
C ILE A 425 15.67 6.77 -6.18
N GLN A 426 16.45 6.56 -5.11
CA GLN A 426 17.66 7.35 -4.82
C GLN A 426 18.85 6.46 -4.46
N ALA A 427 20.01 6.75 -5.05
CA ALA A 427 21.27 6.09 -4.76
C ALA A 427 21.60 6.11 -3.24
N PRO A 428 21.99 4.98 -2.63
CA PRO A 428 22.40 4.92 -1.24
C PRO A 428 23.55 5.88 -0.95
N LYS A 429 23.26 6.93 -0.17
CA LYS A 429 24.26 7.92 0.24
C LYS A 429 25.22 7.26 1.22
N SER A 430 26.43 6.94 0.75
CA SER A 430 27.52 6.51 1.62
C SER A 430 27.68 7.51 2.77
N THR A 431 27.42 7.05 3.99
CA THR A 431 27.57 7.85 5.21
C THR A 431 29.02 8.30 5.30
N ARG A 432 29.26 9.61 5.16
CA ARG A 432 30.61 10.20 5.20
C ARG A 432 31.37 9.67 6.42
N PRO A 433 32.46 8.89 6.24
CA PRO A 433 33.32 8.53 7.35
C PRO A 433 33.87 9.83 7.98
N GLY A 434 33.72 9.97 9.30
CA GLY A 434 34.40 11.05 10.03
C GLY A 434 35.92 10.98 9.80
N LYS A 435 36.58 12.14 9.83
CA LYS A 435 38.01 12.33 9.52
C LYS A 435 38.91 11.17 10.02
N ALA A 436 39.30 10.30 9.08
CA ALA A 436 40.38 9.34 9.27
C ALA A 436 41.20 9.27 7.96
N PRO A 437 42.52 9.47 8.00
CA PRO A 437 43.34 9.42 6.80
C PRO A 437 43.51 7.97 6.34
N LYS A 438 42.82 7.57 5.27
CA LYS A 438 43.05 6.26 4.62
C LYS A 438 44.18 6.36 3.58
N ALA A 439 45.01 5.32 3.56
CA ALA A 439 46.15 5.20 2.66
C ALA A 439 45.73 5.10 1.17
N PRO A 440 46.58 5.53 0.22
CA PRO A 440 46.31 5.37 -1.20
C PRO A 440 46.40 3.90 -1.63
N GLY A 441 45.40 3.40 -2.36
CA GLY A 441 45.44 2.06 -2.98
C GLY A 441 44.09 1.37 -3.17
N VAL A 442 43.06 1.72 -2.39
CA VAL A 442 41.73 1.08 -2.52
C VAL A 442 40.89 1.84 -3.55
N SER A 443 40.51 1.14 -4.62
CA SER A 443 39.56 1.63 -5.64
C SER A 443 38.22 2.03 -5.02
N ALA A 444 37.61 3.10 -5.52
CA ALA A 444 36.31 3.56 -5.05
C ALA A 444 35.27 2.43 -5.13
N GLN A 445 34.72 2.01 -3.98
CA GLN A 445 33.69 0.99 -3.93
C GLN A 445 32.43 1.52 -4.62
N GLN A 446 31.93 0.75 -5.59
CA GLN A 446 30.60 0.96 -6.17
C GLN A 446 29.54 1.02 -5.06
N PRO A 447 28.48 1.83 -5.19
CA PRO A 447 27.33 1.72 -4.31
C PRO A 447 26.77 0.30 -4.41
N SER A 448 26.46 -0.32 -3.27
CA SER A 448 25.92 -1.68 -3.24
C SER A 448 24.53 -1.71 -3.89
N ASN A 449 24.37 -2.48 -4.96
CA ASN A 449 23.10 -2.63 -5.70
C ASN A 449 22.04 -3.47 -4.95
N SER A 450 22.23 -3.74 -3.65
CA SER A 450 21.40 -4.66 -2.86
C SER A 450 19.90 -4.36 -2.86
N HIS A 451 19.49 -3.11 -3.06
CA HIS A 451 18.07 -2.76 -3.24
C HIS A 451 17.50 -3.25 -4.59
N TRP A 452 18.30 -3.24 -5.66
CA TRP A 452 17.95 -3.83 -6.95
C TRP A 452 18.05 -5.35 -6.93
N ASP A 453 19.03 -5.92 -6.23
CA ASP A 453 19.16 -7.37 -6.04
C ASP A 453 17.93 -7.95 -5.31
N ASN A 454 17.34 -7.19 -4.38
CA ASN A 454 16.05 -7.54 -3.76
C ASN A 454 14.88 -7.54 -4.76
N ILE A 455 14.84 -6.62 -5.74
CA ILE A 455 13.82 -6.62 -6.80
C ILE A 455 14.00 -7.83 -7.72
N VAL A 456 15.23 -8.15 -8.11
CA VAL A 456 15.54 -9.36 -8.91
C VAL A 456 15.14 -10.63 -8.14
N SER A 457 15.37 -10.67 -6.83
CA SER A 457 14.97 -11.79 -5.97
C SER A 457 13.45 -11.95 -5.86
N PHE A 458 12.71 -10.85 -5.74
CA PHE A 458 11.25 -10.83 -5.80
C PHE A 458 10.72 -11.32 -7.16
N LEU A 459 11.33 -10.87 -8.26
CA LEU A 459 10.96 -11.28 -9.61
C LEU A 459 11.24 -12.78 -9.87
N ASN A 460 12.32 -13.33 -9.32
CA ASN A 460 12.58 -14.77 -9.35
C ASN A 460 11.50 -15.56 -8.60
N LEU A 461 11.23 -15.22 -7.33
CA LEU A 461 10.21 -15.88 -6.52
C LEU A 461 8.82 -15.83 -7.18
N LEU A 462 8.48 -14.72 -7.83
CA LEU A 462 7.28 -14.59 -8.66
C LEU A 462 7.27 -15.59 -9.82
N MET A 463 8.35 -15.67 -10.60
CA MET A 463 8.44 -16.59 -11.73
C MET A 463 8.41 -18.06 -11.31
N ASP A 464 9.04 -18.40 -10.20
CA ASP A 464 9.03 -19.75 -9.64
C ASP A 464 7.60 -20.12 -9.20
N THR A 465 6.94 -19.25 -8.42
CA THR A 465 5.54 -19.44 -7.98
C THR A 465 4.58 -19.59 -9.17
N LEU A 466 4.76 -18.80 -10.24
CA LEU A 466 3.93 -18.89 -11.46
C LEU A 466 4.18 -20.18 -12.25
N ARG A 467 5.43 -20.71 -12.25
CA ARG A 467 5.81 -21.95 -12.93
C ARG A 467 5.35 -23.19 -12.16
N GLU A 468 5.51 -23.23 -10.84
CA GLU A 468 4.99 -24.29 -9.96
C GLU A 468 3.47 -24.45 -10.08
N ASN A 469 2.75 -23.34 -10.26
CA ASN A 469 1.31 -23.34 -10.49
C ASN A 469 0.90 -23.47 -11.97
N HIS A 470 1.84 -23.85 -12.85
CA HIS A 470 1.65 -24.06 -14.29
C HIS A 470 0.83 -22.95 -14.98
N VAL A 471 1.04 -21.68 -14.59
CA VAL A 471 0.29 -20.56 -15.16
C VAL A 471 0.63 -20.42 -16.65
N PRO A 472 -0.36 -20.41 -17.57
CA PRO A 472 -0.09 -20.29 -19.00
C PRO A 472 0.79 -19.07 -19.31
N SER A 473 1.83 -19.25 -20.12
CA SER A 473 2.85 -18.22 -20.39
C SER A 473 2.27 -16.93 -20.98
N PHE A 474 1.09 -16.99 -21.62
CA PHE A 474 0.27 -15.83 -21.96
C PHE A 474 0.00 -14.90 -20.76
N PHE A 475 -0.52 -15.43 -19.65
CA PHE A 475 -0.80 -14.62 -18.46
C PHE A 475 0.47 -14.13 -17.79
N ILE A 476 1.51 -14.98 -17.71
CA ILE A 476 2.81 -14.59 -17.15
C ILE A 476 3.35 -13.38 -17.92
N ARG A 477 3.37 -13.44 -19.27
CA ARG A 477 3.80 -12.33 -20.12
C ARG A 477 2.99 -11.06 -19.88
N LYS A 478 1.65 -11.16 -19.79
CA LYS A 478 0.77 -10.02 -19.50
C LYS A 478 1.00 -9.43 -18.10
N LEU A 479 1.26 -10.25 -17.08
CA LEU A 479 1.61 -9.81 -15.72
C LEU A 479 2.96 -9.10 -15.71
N ILE A 480 4.00 -9.70 -16.30
CA ILE A 480 5.35 -9.10 -16.35
C ILE A 480 5.34 -7.79 -17.13
N THR A 481 4.62 -7.69 -18.25
CA THR A 481 4.45 -6.42 -18.98
C THR A 481 3.79 -5.35 -18.10
N GLN A 482 2.64 -5.60 -17.47
CA GLN A 482 2.00 -4.58 -16.60
C GLN A 482 2.82 -4.27 -15.33
N LEU A 483 3.60 -5.23 -14.80
CA LEU A 483 4.51 -5.01 -13.69
C LEU A 483 5.69 -4.09 -14.09
N PHE A 484 6.30 -4.32 -15.25
CA PHE A 484 7.39 -3.49 -15.75
C PHE A 484 6.93 -2.08 -16.18
N SER A 485 5.70 -1.97 -16.70
CA SER A 485 5.06 -0.66 -16.95
C SER A 485 4.82 0.10 -15.64
N PHE A 486 4.40 -0.59 -14.57
CA PHE A 486 4.29 0.02 -13.24
C PHE A 486 5.65 0.44 -12.65
N VAL A 487 6.70 -0.38 -12.80
CA VAL A 487 8.09 -0.02 -12.42
C VAL A 487 8.55 1.25 -13.14
N ASN A 488 8.28 1.35 -14.45
CA ASN A 488 8.57 2.54 -15.24
C ASN A 488 7.87 3.78 -14.67
N ILE A 489 6.55 3.70 -14.48
CA ILE A 489 5.71 4.80 -13.96
C ILE A 489 6.20 5.26 -12.59
N GLN A 490 6.45 4.35 -11.64
CA GLN A 490 6.88 4.69 -10.29
C GLN A 490 8.24 5.39 -10.26
N LEU A 491 9.24 4.85 -10.96
CA LEU A 491 10.59 5.43 -10.99
C LEU A 491 10.61 6.77 -11.74
N PHE A 492 9.90 6.87 -12.86
CA PHE A 492 9.86 8.07 -13.70
C PHE A 492 9.09 9.21 -13.04
N ASN A 493 7.90 8.96 -12.48
CA ASN A 493 7.16 9.97 -11.73
C ASN A 493 7.95 10.46 -10.51
N SER A 494 8.62 9.55 -9.79
CA SER A 494 9.51 9.91 -8.68
C SER A 494 10.64 10.85 -9.12
N LEU A 495 11.28 10.57 -10.27
CA LEU A 495 12.34 11.39 -10.87
C LEU A 495 11.83 12.78 -11.27
N LEU A 496 10.60 12.89 -11.80
CA LEU A 496 9.97 14.17 -12.18
C LEU A 496 9.47 15.00 -10.99
N LEU A 497 9.23 14.38 -9.85
CA LEU A 497 8.77 15.06 -8.63
C LEU A 497 9.93 15.51 -7.73
N ARG A 498 11.07 14.79 -7.72
CA ARG A 498 12.17 14.98 -6.76
C ARG A 498 13.46 15.50 -7.43
N ARG A 499 13.89 16.71 -7.06
CA ARG A 499 15.09 17.35 -7.63
C ARG A 499 16.37 16.54 -7.36
N GLU A 500 16.46 15.94 -6.18
CA GLU A 500 17.57 15.11 -5.72
C GLU A 500 17.65 13.72 -6.39
N CYS A 501 16.70 13.40 -7.28
CA CYS A 501 16.75 12.22 -8.15
C CYS A 501 17.28 12.57 -9.56
N CYS A 502 17.32 13.85 -9.93
CA CYS A 502 17.88 14.35 -11.18
C CYS A 502 19.37 14.72 -11.05
N THR A 503 20.21 13.76 -10.67
CA THR A 503 21.67 13.96 -10.58
C THR A 503 22.45 12.98 -11.47
N PHE A 504 23.75 13.20 -11.66
CA PHE A 504 24.59 12.29 -12.41
C PHE A 504 24.72 10.95 -11.66
N SER A 505 25.06 10.99 -10.37
CA SER A 505 25.23 9.76 -9.58
C SER A 505 23.94 8.94 -9.44
N ASN A 506 22.78 9.61 -9.35
CA ASN A 506 21.50 8.91 -9.33
C ASN A 506 21.14 8.31 -10.69
N GLY A 507 21.47 9.00 -11.78
CA GLY A 507 21.35 8.48 -13.14
C GLY A 507 22.18 7.21 -13.34
N GLU A 508 23.43 7.19 -12.87
CA GLU A 508 24.28 5.98 -12.91
C GLU A 508 23.68 4.83 -12.11
N TYR A 509 23.24 5.07 -10.87
CA TYR A 509 22.67 4.05 -9.99
C TYR A 509 21.40 3.41 -10.55
N VAL A 510 20.44 4.22 -11.00
CA VAL A 510 19.19 3.71 -11.58
C VAL A 510 19.46 3.03 -12.93
N LYS A 511 20.41 3.53 -13.74
CA LYS A 511 20.83 2.88 -14.98
C LYS A 511 21.44 1.50 -14.73
N ALA A 512 22.29 1.35 -13.72
CA ALA A 512 22.86 0.06 -13.34
C ALA A 512 21.78 -0.94 -12.89
N GLY A 513 20.81 -0.47 -12.10
CA GLY A 513 19.64 -1.26 -11.70
C GLY A 513 18.78 -1.72 -12.88
N LEU A 514 18.49 -0.82 -13.84
CA LEU A 514 17.76 -1.16 -15.06
C LEU A 514 18.48 -2.21 -15.92
N SER A 515 19.82 -2.24 -15.94
CA SER A 515 20.57 -3.31 -16.62
C SER A 515 20.52 -4.66 -15.90
N LEU A 516 20.28 -4.70 -14.59
CA LEU A 516 19.95 -5.96 -13.89
C LEU A 516 18.56 -6.48 -14.32
N LEU A 517 17.59 -5.58 -14.51
CA LEU A 517 16.26 -5.93 -15.01
C LEU A 517 16.26 -6.33 -16.50
N GLU A 518 17.11 -5.69 -17.33
CA GLU A 518 17.37 -6.09 -18.73
C GLU A 518 17.92 -7.52 -18.82
N LYS A 519 18.90 -7.83 -17.98
CA LYS A 519 19.45 -9.19 -17.87
C LYS A 519 18.37 -10.18 -17.42
N TRP A 520 17.59 -9.84 -16.39
CA TRP A 520 16.53 -10.71 -15.87
C TRP A 520 15.46 -11.03 -16.93
N ILE A 521 14.99 -10.04 -17.69
CA ILE A 521 14.09 -10.26 -18.85
C ILE A 521 14.70 -11.25 -19.84
N THR A 522 16.00 -11.12 -20.11
CA THR A 522 16.72 -11.97 -21.08
C THR A 522 16.87 -13.40 -20.56
N ASP A 523 17.22 -13.58 -19.28
CA ASP A 523 17.40 -14.88 -18.64
C ASP A 523 16.07 -15.68 -18.52
N VAL A 524 14.93 -14.98 -18.37
CA VAL A 524 13.59 -15.58 -18.20
C VAL A 524 12.96 -16.11 -19.51
N SER A 525 13.55 -15.76 -20.66
CA SER A 525 13.14 -16.07 -22.03
C SER A 525 11.95 -15.26 -22.58
N GLU A 526 11.95 -15.11 -23.91
CA GLU A 526 10.91 -14.40 -24.67
C GLU A 526 9.51 -15.00 -24.49
N GLU A 527 9.40 -16.29 -24.15
CA GLU A 527 8.11 -16.93 -23.89
C GLU A 527 7.39 -16.28 -22.71
N PHE A 528 8.11 -16.01 -21.62
CA PHE A 528 7.55 -15.51 -20.37
C PHE A 528 7.68 -14.00 -20.22
N ALA A 529 8.78 -13.39 -20.68
CA ALA A 529 9.00 -11.94 -20.55
C ALA A 529 8.58 -11.13 -21.79
N GLY A 530 8.61 -11.75 -22.99
CA GLY A 530 8.22 -11.12 -24.25
C GLY A 530 8.84 -9.74 -24.48
N THR A 531 8.02 -8.75 -24.85
CA THR A 531 8.45 -7.39 -25.17
C THR A 531 8.65 -6.48 -23.95
N SER A 532 8.53 -6.97 -22.70
CA SER A 532 8.41 -6.14 -21.48
C SER A 532 9.58 -5.17 -21.22
N TRP A 533 10.73 -5.33 -21.89
CA TRP A 533 11.84 -4.37 -21.85
C TRP A 533 11.48 -2.99 -22.44
N HIS A 534 10.47 -2.92 -23.30
CA HIS A 534 10.00 -1.67 -23.92
C HIS A 534 9.18 -0.81 -22.96
N GLU A 535 8.53 -1.43 -21.96
CA GLU A 535 7.72 -0.73 -20.94
C GLU A 535 8.56 0.22 -20.08
N LEU A 536 9.86 -0.04 -19.92
CA LEU A 536 10.82 0.78 -19.19
C LEU A 536 11.37 1.97 -20.02
N ASN A 537 10.81 2.28 -21.18
CA ASN A 537 11.32 3.31 -22.10
C ASN A 537 11.45 4.71 -21.47
N TYR A 538 10.45 5.20 -20.72
CA TYR A 538 10.49 6.54 -20.12
C TYR A 538 11.62 6.68 -19.10
N ILE A 539 11.73 5.75 -18.14
CA ILE A 539 12.81 5.79 -17.14
C ILE A 539 14.18 5.55 -17.80
N ARG A 540 14.30 4.63 -18.76
CA ARG A 540 15.55 4.36 -19.50
C ARG A 540 16.06 5.60 -20.24
N GLN A 541 15.19 6.30 -20.96
CA GLN A 541 15.55 7.53 -21.67
C GLN A 541 15.91 8.65 -20.69
N ALA A 542 15.14 8.84 -19.61
CA ALA A 542 15.43 9.82 -18.58
C ALA A 542 16.81 9.62 -17.92
N VAL A 543 17.13 8.42 -17.45
CA VAL A 543 18.43 8.16 -16.80
C VAL A 543 19.58 8.04 -17.81
N GLY A 544 19.29 7.56 -19.03
CA GLY A 544 20.21 7.59 -20.16
C GLY A 544 20.69 9.00 -20.45
N PHE A 545 19.76 9.96 -20.51
CA PHE A 545 20.04 11.38 -20.64
C PHE A 545 20.81 11.95 -19.43
N LEU A 546 20.42 11.62 -18.18
CA LEU A 546 21.11 12.11 -16.97
C LEU A 546 22.61 11.74 -16.92
N VAL A 547 23.00 10.60 -17.51
CA VAL A 547 24.39 10.09 -17.51
C VAL A 547 25.24 10.64 -18.69
N ILE A 548 24.68 11.45 -19.59
CA ILE A 548 25.46 12.10 -20.68
C ILE A 548 26.41 13.15 -20.08
N HIS A 549 27.72 13.05 -20.31
CA HIS A 549 28.68 14.05 -19.81
C HIS A 549 28.63 15.40 -20.54
N GLN A 550 28.33 15.44 -21.84
CA GLN A 550 28.43 16.65 -22.67
C GLN A 550 27.06 17.32 -22.95
N LYS A 551 26.15 17.34 -21.97
CA LYS A 551 24.76 17.86 -22.13
C LYS A 551 24.69 19.26 -22.72
N ARG A 552 25.63 20.15 -22.36
CA ARG A 552 25.70 21.54 -22.85
C ARG A 552 25.85 21.67 -24.37
N LYS A 553 26.34 20.64 -25.07
CA LYS A 553 26.48 20.62 -26.53
C LYS A 553 25.24 20.11 -27.27
N LYS A 554 24.23 19.57 -26.57
CA LYS A 554 23.06 18.95 -27.19
C LYS A 554 22.02 19.99 -27.56
N THR A 555 21.58 19.95 -28.82
CA THR A 555 20.47 20.75 -29.34
C THR A 555 19.12 20.25 -28.82
N LEU A 556 18.10 21.11 -28.92
CA LEU A 556 16.70 20.75 -28.61
C LEU A 556 16.22 19.53 -29.41
N GLU A 557 16.60 19.45 -30.67
CA GLU A 557 16.19 18.40 -31.61
C GLU A 557 16.86 17.08 -31.24
N GLU A 558 18.17 17.04 -31.02
CA GLU A 558 18.87 15.83 -30.52
C GLU A 558 18.27 15.32 -29.20
N ILE A 559 17.89 16.23 -28.28
CA ILE A 559 17.30 15.84 -27.00
C ILE A 559 15.90 15.24 -27.18
N SER A 560 15.08 15.81 -28.07
CA SER A 560 13.68 15.41 -28.22
C SER A 560 13.47 14.25 -29.21
N GLN A 561 14.34 14.08 -30.21
CA GLN A 561 14.18 13.08 -31.27
C GLN A 561 15.13 11.88 -31.11
N ASP A 562 16.41 12.12 -30.77
CA ASP A 562 17.40 11.03 -30.66
C ASP A 562 17.50 10.44 -29.25
N LEU A 563 17.49 11.29 -28.21
CA LEU A 563 17.79 10.89 -26.83
C LEU A 563 16.55 10.49 -26.03
N CYS A 564 15.45 11.25 -26.17
CA CYS A 564 14.23 11.06 -25.37
C CYS A 564 12.92 11.00 -26.21
N PRO A 565 12.86 10.24 -27.33
CA PRO A 565 11.70 10.24 -28.25
C PRO A 565 10.36 9.77 -27.65
N SER A 566 10.36 9.13 -26.47
CA SER A 566 9.12 8.74 -25.79
C SER A 566 8.65 9.78 -24.76
N LEU A 567 9.50 10.74 -24.37
CA LEU A 567 9.15 11.77 -23.39
C LEU A 567 8.54 13.00 -24.09
N SER A 568 7.46 13.54 -23.51
CA SER A 568 6.95 14.85 -23.93
C SER A 568 7.96 15.97 -23.64
N LEU A 569 7.91 17.04 -24.42
CA LEU A 569 8.74 18.24 -24.22
C LEU A 569 8.62 18.82 -22.81
N ARG A 570 7.44 18.71 -22.19
CA ARG A 570 7.16 19.11 -20.80
C ARG A 570 7.91 18.24 -19.78
N GLN A 571 7.97 16.93 -19.99
CA GLN A 571 8.73 15.99 -19.15
C GLN A 571 10.24 16.22 -19.31
N ILE A 572 10.72 16.36 -20.55
CA ILE A 572 12.12 16.70 -20.84
C ILE A 572 12.50 18.00 -20.11
N TYR A 573 11.76 19.08 -20.32
CA TYR A 573 11.98 20.37 -19.66
C TYR A 573 12.00 20.25 -18.12
N ARG A 574 11.13 19.42 -17.53
CA ARG A 574 11.10 19.17 -16.08
C ARG A 574 12.37 18.49 -15.57
N ILE A 575 12.90 17.48 -16.27
CA ILE A 575 14.20 16.86 -15.95
C ILE A 575 15.33 17.90 -16.07
N CYS A 576 15.36 18.61 -17.19
CA CYS A 576 16.41 19.56 -17.54
C CYS A 576 16.52 20.74 -16.57
N SER A 577 15.38 21.23 -16.06
CA SER A 577 15.31 22.34 -15.10
C SER A 577 15.56 21.94 -13.64
N MET A 578 15.48 20.64 -13.30
CA MET A 578 15.83 20.13 -11.98
C MET A 578 17.28 19.64 -11.88
N TYR A 579 17.89 19.28 -13.00
CA TYR A 579 19.22 18.67 -13.08
C TYR A 579 20.33 19.48 -12.38
N TRP A 580 21.22 18.76 -11.69
CA TRP A 580 22.54 19.25 -11.29
C TRP A 580 23.53 18.08 -11.19
N ASP A 581 24.83 18.33 -11.39
CA ASP A 581 25.86 17.31 -11.21
C ASP A 581 26.43 17.35 -9.79
N ASP A 582 26.48 16.17 -9.16
CA ASP A 582 26.89 15.91 -7.79
C ASP A 582 28.25 15.19 -7.69
N LYS A 583 28.86 14.80 -8.83
CA LYS A 583 30.01 13.88 -8.91
C LYS A 583 31.12 14.37 -9.84
N TYR A 584 30.79 14.86 -11.04
CA TYR A 584 31.76 15.20 -12.09
C TYR A 584 31.79 16.69 -12.47
N ASN A 585 30.93 17.51 -11.87
CA ASN A 585 30.77 18.94 -12.20
C ASN A 585 30.49 19.20 -13.71
N THR A 586 29.87 18.23 -14.39
CA THR A 586 29.39 18.40 -15.76
C THR A 586 28.27 19.43 -15.80
N GLN A 587 28.29 20.25 -16.84
CA GLN A 587 27.29 21.30 -17.03
C GLN A 587 26.02 20.69 -17.61
N GLY A 588 24.86 21.22 -17.18
CA GLY A 588 23.57 20.92 -17.80
C GLY A 588 23.48 21.38 -19.26
N ILE A 589 22.29 21.32 -19.82
CA ILE A 589 21.99 21.89 -21.14
C ILE A 589 22.24 23.41 -21.14
N SER A 590 22.49 24.01 -22.30
CA SER A 590 22.60 25.46 -22.44
C SER A 590 21.32 26.20 -21.99
N ASN A 591 21.50 27.38 -21.38
CA ASN A 591 20.37 28.21 -20.94
C ASN A 591 19.43 28.58 -22.10
N GLU A 592 19.95 28.72 -23.32
CA GLU A 592 19.21 28.97 -24.55
C GLU A 592 18.19 27.86 -24.86
N VAL A 593 18.62 26.59 -24.85
CA VAL A 593 17.74 25.45 -25.10
C VAL A 593 16.72 25.29 -23.96
N VAL A 594 17.11 25.52 -22.70
CA VAL A 594 16.17 25.51 -21.57
C VAL A 594 15.15 26.66 -21.64
N ALA A 595 15.52 27.81 -22.19
CA ALA A 595 14.60 28.92 -22.45
C ALA A 595 13.63 28.60 -23.61
N ALA A 596 14.11 28.04 -24.72
CA ALA A 596 13.28 27.59 -25.83
C ALA A 596 12.26 26.51 -25.39
N MET A 597 12.72 25.51 -24.62
CA MET A 597 11.84 24.51 -23.99
C MET A 597 10.74 25.15 -23.15
N ARG A 598 11.08 26.13 -22.30
CA ARG A 598 10.10 26.87 -21.47
C ARG A 598 9.08 27.61 -22.32
N GLU A 599 9.49 28.27 -23.40
CA GLU A 599 8.60 29.05 -24.26
C GLU A 599 7.56 28.16 -24.96
N MET A 600 7.99 27.02 -25.52
CA MET A 600 7.08 26.06 -26.15
C MET A 600 6.13 25.42 -25.14
N VAL A 601 6.63 24.96 -23.98
CA VAL A 601 5.78 24.39 -22.92
C VAL A 601 4.74 25.39 -22.42
N ASN A 602 5.09 26.68 -22.34
CA ASN A 602 4.14 27.75 -22.00
C ASN A 602 3.07 27.96 -23.09
N LYS A 603 3.41 27.83 -24.37
CA LYS A 603 2.44 27.86 -25.49
C LYS A 603 1.50 26.65 -25.42
N ASP A 604 2.05 25.45 -25.26
CA ASP A 604 1.28 24.19 -25.18
C ASP A 604 0.37 24.11 -23.95
N THR A 605 0.67 24.85 -22.88
CA THR A 605 -0.17 24.92 -21.66
C THR A 605 -1.57 25.47 -21.93
N GLN A 606 -1.77 26.22 -23.02
CA GLN A 606 -3.08 26.70 -23.45
C GLN A 606 -3.99 25.59 -24.00
N ASN A 607 -3.45 24.42 -24.36
CA ASN A 607 -4.21 23.24 -24.74
C ASN A 607 -4.49 22.35 -23.51
N LEU A 608 -5.76 22.29 -23.07
CA LEU A 608 -6.13 21.57 -21.84
C LEU A 608 -5.81 20.07 -21.87
N ALA A 609 -5.85 19.43 -23.05
CA ALA A 609 -5.67 17.98 -23.21
C ALA A 609 -4.23 17.48 -22.93
N SER A 610 -3.23 18.36 -22.95
CA SER A 610 -1.80 18.02 -22.88
C SER A 610 -1.11 18.59 -21.64
N ASN A 611 -1.85 18.73 -20.53
CA ASN A 611 -1.35 19.42 -19.33
C ASN A 611 -0.70 18.51 -18.25
N SER A 612 -0.94 17.19 -18.26
CA SER A 612 -0.19 16.28 -17.37
C SER A 612 1.27 16.16 -17.81
N PHE A 613 2.17 15.97 -16.83
CA PHE A 613 3.56 15.57 -17.07
C PHE A 613 3.92 14.25 -16.36
N LEU A 614 3.03 13.72 -15.53
CA LEU A 614 3.18 12.42 -14.90
C LEU A 614 2.57 11.35 -15.82
N LEU A 615 3.03 10.10 -15.66
CA LEU A 615 2.41 8.94 -16.28
C LEU A 615 1.32 8.40 -15.37
N ASP A 616 0.16 8.11 -15.94
CA ASP A 616 -0.96 7.46 -15.25
C ASP A 616 -0.85 5.93 -15.36
N ASP A 617 -1.37 5.21 -14.36
CA ASP A 617 -1.31 3.74 -14.28
C ASP A 617 -2.59 3.12 -14.85
N ASP A 618 -2.46 2.36 -15.95
CA ASP A 618 -3.61 1.67 -16.54
C ASP A 618 -3.99 0.42 -15.73
N LEU A 619 -5.23 0.42 -15.23
CA LEU A 619 -5.82 -0.66 -14.47
C LEU A 619 -6.69 -1.59 -15.32
N SER A 620 -6.73 -1.41 -16.64
CA SER A 620 -7.42 -2.29 -17.59
C SER A 620 -6.87 -3.73 -17.56
N ILE A 621 -7.70 -4.68 -18.01
CA ILE A 621 -7.28 -6.05 -18.27
C ILE A 621 -6.67 -6.10 -19.69
N PRO A 622 -5.41 -6.53 -19.85
CA PRO A 622 -4.69 -6.39 -21.11
C PRO A 622 -4.98 -7.52 -22.13
N PHE A 623 -6.16 -8.14 -22.10
CA PHE A 623 -6.57 -9.24 -22.99
C PHE A 623 -8.10 -9.38 -23.11
N SER A 624 -8.54 -10.02 -24.19
CA SER A 624 -9.94 -10.39 -24.46
C SER A 624 -10.21 -11.90 -24.30
N THR A 625 -11.48 -12.30 -24.32
CA THR A 625 -11.89 -13.71 -24.35
C THR A 625 -11.35 -14.50 -25.53
N GLU A 626 -11.21 -13.82 -26.67
CA GLU A 626 -10.75 -14.36 -27.94
C GLU A 626 -9.25 -14.65 -27.87
N ASP A 627 -8.46 -13.74 -27.30
CA ASP A 627 -7.01 -13.92 -27.10
C ASP A 627 -6.72 -15.19 -26.28
N LEU A 628 -7.47 -15.42 -25.19
CA LEU A 628 -7.34 -16.61 -24.35
C LEU A 628 -7.55 -17.90 -25.14
N SER A 629 -8.56 -17.92 -26.03
CA SER A 629 -8.91 -19.11 -26.82
C SER A 629 -7.82 -19.50 -27.84
N ILE A 630 -7.06 -18.51 -28.31
CA ILE A 630 -5.98 -18.63 -29.30
C ILE A 630 -4.65 -18.95 -28.60
N ALA A 631 -4.34 -18.26 -27.51
CA ALA A 631 -3.03 -18.31 -26.86
C ALA A 631 -2.84 -19.49 -25.89
N ILE A 632 -3.92 -20.01 -25.31
CA ILE A 632 -3.86 -21.16 -24.39
C ILE A 632 -4.03 -22.46 -25.22
N PRO A 633 -3.14 -23.47 -25.08
CA PRO A 633 -3.25 -24.75 -25.80
C PRO A 633 -4.58 -25.49 -25.61
N ALA A 634 -4.81 -26.53 -26.42
CA ALA A 634 -5.89 -27.48 -26.15
C ALA A 634 -5.48 -28.38 -24.97
N ILE A 635 -6.35 -28.50 -23.97
CA ILE A 635 -6.13 -29.36 -22.80
C ILE A 635 -6.90 -30.65 -23.05
N ASP A 636 -6.19 -31.77 -23.17
CA ASP A 636 -6.82 -33.09 -23.15
C ASP A 636 -7.18 -33.45 -21.71
N TYR A 637 -8.47 -33.49 -21.42
CA TYR A 637 -9.04 -33.75 -20.10
C TYR A 637 -9.33 -35.24 -19.85
N ALA A 638 -9.10 -36.13 -20.82
CA ALA A 638 -9.38 -37.56 -20.69
C ALA A 638 -8.39 -38.25 -19.73
N ASP A 639 -7.08 -38.00 -19.91
CA ASP A 639 -5.99 -38.68 -19.19
C ASP A 639 -5.87 -38.31 -17.68
N VAL A 640 -6.73 -37.41 -17.20
CA VAL A 640 -6.70 -36.90 -15.82
C VAL A 640 -7.55 -37.81 -14.93
N GLU A 641 -6.88 -38.76 -14.28
CA GLU A 641 -7.42 -39.67 -13.28
C GLU A 641 -8.00 -38.93 -12.07
N LEU A 642 -8.85 -39.60 -11.30
CA LEU A 642 -9.44 -39.07 -10.07
C LEU A 642 -8.45 -39.22 -8.89
N PRO A 643 -8.05 -38.15 -8.20
CA PRO A 643 -7.27 -38.21 -6.96
C PRO A 643 -7.93 -39.06 -5.87
N GLU A 644 -7.12 -39.78 -5.09
CA GLU A 644 -7.59 -40.69 -4.03
C GLU A 644 -8.48 -40.01 -2.99
N SER A 645 -8.26 -38.72 -2.69
CA SER A 645 -9.11 -37.95 -1.76
C SER A 645 -10.57 -37.91 -2.18
N LEU A 646 -10.86 -38.06 -3.48
CA LEU A 646 -12.21 -37.97 -4.06
C LEU A 646 -12.88 -39.32 -4.30
N HIS A 647 -12.18 -40.46 -4.11
CA HIS A 647 -12.72 -41.80 -4.42
C HIS A 647 -13.93 -42.19 -3.57
N HIS A 648 -14.08 -41.57 -2.40
CA HIS A 648 -15.16 -41.86 -1.46
C HIS A 648 -16.52 -41.24 -1.86
N TYR A 649 -16.54 -40.29 -2.81
CA TYR A 649 -17.78 -39.67 -3.30
C TYR A 649 -18.49 -40.58 -4.33
N PRO A 650 -19.73 -41.05 -4.07
CA PRO A 650 -20.46 -41.90 -5.04
C PRO A 650 -20.71 -41.19 -6.38
N SER A 651 -20.85 -39.86 -6.35
CA SER A 651 -20.99 -39.00 -7.52
C SER A 651 -19.71 -38.89 -8.38
N ALA A 652 -18.55 -39.32 -7.86
CA ALA A 652 -17.27 -39.33 -8.57
C ALA A 652 -16.98 -40.64 -9.32
N GLN A 653 -17.63 -41.75 -8.94
CA GLN A 653 -17.17 -43.11 -9.32
C GLN A 653 -17.15 -43.38 -10.83
N PHE A 654 -17.96 -42.67 -11.63
CA PHE A 654 -17.93 -42.76 -13.09
C PHE A 654 -16.60 -42.29 -13.72
N LEU A 655 -15.79 -41.50 -12.98
CA LEU A 655 -14.48 -41.02 -13.42
C LEU A 655 -13.39 -42.10 -13.33
N LEU A 656 -13.61 -43.14 -12.50
CA LEU A 656 -12.73 -44.30 -12.31
C LEU A 656 -12.96 -45.39 -13.36
N THR A 657 -14.15 -45.46 -13.94
CA THR A 657 -14.53 -46.45 -14.97
C THR A 657 -14.25 -45.99 -16.41
N ALA A 658 -13.44 -44.95 -16.56
CA ALA A 658 -13.12 -44.33 -17.85
C ALA A 658 -11.60 -44.40 -18.09
N SER A 659 -11.15 -45.60 -18.45
CA SER A 659 -9.80 -45.96 -18.90
C SER A 659 -9.86 -46.85 -20.15
#